data_AF-A0A923CZR4-F1
#
_entry.id   AF-A0A923CZR4-F1
#
_cell.length_a   1.000
_cell.length_b   1.000
_cell.length_c   1.000
_cell.angle_alpha   90.00
_cell.angle_beta   90.00
_cell.angle_gamma   90.00
#
_symmetry.space_group_name_H-M   'P 1'
#
loop_
_entity.id
_entity.type
_entity.pdbx_description
1 polymer ?
#
loop_
_entity_poly.entity_id
_entity_poly.type
_entity_poly.pdbx_seq_one_letter_code
_entity_poly.pdbx_strand_id
1 'polypeptide(L)'
;MSARVRVLLVDDDAVYRAALGARLRAAACEVVETGDGQEAVRLVRSDRGIDIVVVELAPPGLDGSEILGEIKKFRPEIPVLVLTGSGSVASAMDMGSRGAYRYLEKSADFELIVDALGEARHEKLRTMARHDMALPTLASARARLWGGHNHRPAVVILGMLLLGAAYVSPPPPGLIALLGTPKTVMTTGTVVADPIAGYAEYREMDGGETIASHYVRRHGTTADRDGDGDGSAATTAAVARKAMLMVALLLAGAMYWATGAVPIGITAIFVAAALYAFGIMRPDQVAQAFAKDSVIFIFGVLAMSRVITRTGLDRRLGMVLLAPVRSLPLFLFLFLPVFALSCSFISESVLVAVMMPLLLVVHATSVRERGVGQDRQLLTLLALGLCFASNLGGPGSPAAGARNAVMIGILEEYGRAPSFVEWLRYGLPFVPVATLLLGAYLAIAFRRTVFGVRLDAASAIRRTAVTMGSANRDERLTGLVFGGVILLWIAAGSRMGMGGPILLGLVALNLLQVLKWRDVIRIPWEVVFLYAGASAIGKGLAATGGALYLAESAVGLMPETWLQGAGLPLIAALLSGVTTNFMSDGATVAAVGPITVPMAGAAAQHPWAVGLATAFASSFAHMLIIGTPSNAMVYAMCRDPVTGRHLVSQRDFLRHGAAVFVLSFVVLWFWTMTTYWQWLGFPAS
;
A
#
# COMPACT_ATOMS: atom_id res chain seq x y z
N MET A 1 10.51 20.14 -31.00
CA MET A 1 9.55 19.53 -31.94
C MET A 1 9.00 18.26 -31.29
N SER A 2 7.68 18.13 -31.11
CA SER A 2 7.08 16.91 -30.53
C SER A 2 7.20 15.78 -31.56
N ALA A 3 7.78 14.64 -31.18
CA ALA A 3 7.87 13.47 -32.05
C ALA A 3 6.46 13.07 -32.54
N ARG A 4 6.32 12.78 -33.85
CA ARG A 4 5.08 12.29 -34.45
C ARG A 4 4.72 10.92 -33.84
N VAL A 5 3.44 10.70 -33.56
CA VAL A 5 2.94 9.46 -32.95
C VAL A 5 2.97 8.36 -33.99
N ARG A 6 3.61 7.23 -33.69
CA ARG A 6 3.72 6.11 -34.63
C ARG A 6 2.70 5.01 -34.32
N VAL A 7 1.77 4.80 -35.23
CA VAL A 7 0.62 3.91 -35.08
C VAL A 7 0.83 2.69 -35.98
N LEU A 8 0.72 1.49 -35.40
CA LEU A 8 0.57 0.24 -36.16
C LEU A 8 -0.93 -0.01 -36.38
N LEU A 9 -1.37 0.00 -37.63
CA LEU A 9 -2.74 -0.28 -38.03
C LEU A 9 -2.83 -1.71 -38.59
N VAL A 10 -3.60 -2.57 -37.90
CA VAL A 10 -3.80 -3.98 -38.20
C VAL A 10 -5.26 -4.21 -38.55
N ASP A 11 -5.53 -4.48 -39.81
CA ASP A 11 -6.89 -4.65 -40.33
C ASP A 11 -6.86 -5.55 -41.57
N ASP A 12 -7.74 -6.51 -41.71
CA ASP A 12 -7.76 -7.42 -42.87
C ASP A 12 -8.32 -6.75 -44.14
N ASP A 13 -9.23 -5.79 -43.97
CA ASP A 13 -9.81 -5.02 -45.07
C ASP A 13 -8.79 -4.02 -45.62
N ALA A 14 -8.19 -4.36 -46.76
CA ALA A 14 -7.19 -3.53 -47.42
C ALA A 14 -7.70 -2.14 -47.82
N VAL A 15 -8.98 -2.01 -48.16
CA VAL A 15 -9.59 -0.73 -48.58
C VAL A 15 -9.77 0.16 -47.35
N TYR A 16 -10.34 -0.40 -46.27
CA TYR A 16 -10.51 0.34 -45.02
C TYR A 16 -9.15 0.73 -44.41
N ARG A 17 -8.20 -0.20 -44.37
CA ARG A 17 -6.84 0.02 -43.85
C ARG A 17 -6.13 1.17 -44.56
N ALA A 18 -6.14 1.18 -45.90
CA ALA A 18 -5.53 2.24 -46.69
C ALA A 18 -6.22 3.59 -46.47
N ALA A 19 -7.56 3.61 -46.43
CA ALA A 19 -8.34 4.83 -46.21
C ALA A 19 -8.09 5.42 -44.81
N LEU A 20 -8.15 4.61 -43.76
CA LEU A 20 -7.87 5.05 -42.39
C LEU A 20 -6.41 5.46 -42.22
N GLY A 21 -5.47 4.70 -42.80
CA GLY A 21 -4.05 5.01 -42.80
C GLY A 21 -3.74 6.38 -43.44
N ALA A 22 -4.36 6.70 -44.57
CA ALA A 22 -4.23 8.02 -45.21
C ALA A 22 -4.75 9.15 -44.32
N ARG A 23 -5.91 8.98 -43.69
CA ARG A 23 -6.49 10.00 -42.79
C ARG A 23 -5.65 10.19 -41.53
N LEU A 24 -5.11 9.13 -40.95
CA LEU A 24 -4.22 9.19 -39.79
C LEU A 24 -2.89 9.90 -40.12
N ARG A 25 -2.33 9.67 -41.32
CA ARG A 25 -1.16 10.42 -41.80
C ARG A 25 -1.47 11.92 -41.96
N ALA A 26 -2.65 12.28 -42.46
CA ALA A 26 -3.10 13.67 -42.52
C ALA A 26 -3.27 14.29 -41.13
N ALA A 27 -3.62 13.49 -40.11
CA ALA A 27 -3.67 13.89 -38.70
C ALA A 27 -2.30 13.88 -37.99
N ALA A 28 -1.19 13.99 -38.74
CA ALA A 28 0.18 14.03 -38.25
C ALA A 28 0.68 12.78 -37.48
N CYS A 29 0.05 11.63 -37.70
CA CYS A 29 0.57 10.34 -37.24
C CYS A 29 1.50 9.71 -38.29
N GLU A 30 2.49 8.96 -37.84
CA GLU A 30 3.24 8.04 -38.70
C GLU A 30 2.53 6.67 -38.65
N VAL A 31 2.20 6.07 -39.79
CA VAL A 31 1.37 4.85 -39.83
C VAL A 31 2.12 3.72 -40.50
N VAL A 32 2.28 2.63 -39.76
CA VAL A 32 2.72 1.31 -40.26
C VAL A 32 1.47 0.46 -40.44
N GLU A 33 1.30 -0.17 -41.60
CA GLU A 33 0.10 -0.94 -41.93
C GLU A 33 0.47 -2.42 -42.09
N THR A 34 -0.37 -3.32 -41.58
CA THR A 34 -0.32 -4.76 -41.86
C THR A 34 -1.74 -5.33 -41.89
N GLY A 35 -1.95 -6.38 -42.69
CA GLY A 35 -3.20 -7.13 -42.72
C GLY A 35 -3.16 -8.44 -41.92
N ASP A 36 -2.03 -8.78 -41.31
CA ASP A 36 -1.80 -10.08 -40.68
C ASP A 36 -1.40 -9.93 -39.20
N GLY A 37 -2.06 -10.71 -38.34
CA GLY A 37 -1.86 -10.65 -36.90
C GLY A 37 -0.49 -11.14 -36.43
N GLN A 38 0.12 -12.11 -37.11
CA GLN A 38 1.47 -12.57 -36.76
C GLN A 38 2.53 -11.55 -37.16
N GLU A 39 2.37 -10.93 -38.33
CA GLU A 39 3.21 -9.82 -38.75
C GLU A 39 3.10 -8.62 -37.81
N ALA A 40 1.89 -8.30 -37.31
CA ALA A 40 1.72 -7.25 -36.32
C ALA A 40 2.57 -7.50 -35.06
N VAL A 41 2.54 -8.70 -34.49
CA VAL A 41 3.36 -9.04 -33.31
C VAL A 41 4.85 -8.96 -33.63
N ARG A 42 5.29 -9.40 -34.83
CA ARG A 42 6.70 -9.27 -35.26
C ARG A 42 7.13 -7.81 -35.36
N LEU A 43 6.32 -6.95 -35.97
CA LEU A 43 6.60 -5.52 -36.12
C LEU A 43 6.73 -4.82 -34.77
N VAL A 44 5.83 -5.12 -33.82
CA VAL A 44 5.91 -4.57 -32.45
C VAL A 44 7.16 -5.04 -31.70
N ARG A 45 7.67 -6.25 -32.00
CA ARG A 45 8.92 -6.75 -31.42
C ARG A 45 10.16 -6.08 -32.04
N SER A 46 10.19 -5.93 -33.36
CA SER A 46 11.37 -5.39 -34.06
C SER A 46 11.45 -3.87 -33.97
N ASP A 47 10.32 -3.18 -33.94
CA ASP A 47 10.23 -1.74 -34.04
C ASP A 47 9.85 -1.09 -32.70
N ARG A 48 10.86 -0.63 -31.97
CA ARG A 48 10.65 0.04 -30.67
C ARG A 48 10.00 1.42 -30.79
N GLY A 49 9.92 1.97 -32.00
CA GLY A 49 9.30 3.27 -32.29
C GLY A 49 7.77 3.24 -32.30
N ILE A 50 7.13 2.06 -32.32
CA ILE A 50 5.67 1.96 -32.31
C ILE A 50 5.11 2.47 -30.97
N ASP A 51 4.19 3.42 -31.06
CA ASP A 51 3.52 4.06 -29.93
C ASP A 51 2.18 3.46 -29.60
N ILE A 52 1.39 3.13 -30.62
CA ILE A 52 0.00 2.66 -30.45
C ILE A 52 -0.26 1.57 -31.47
N VAL A 53 -1.06 0.58 -31.09
CA VAL A 53 -1.54 -0.47 -32.00
C VAL A 53 -3.05 -0.32 -32.14
N VAL A 54 -3.55 -0.24 -33.36
CA VAL A 54 -4.97 -0.28 -33.70
C VAL A 54 -5.22 -1.63 -34.35
N VAL A 55 -6.12 -2.45 -33.81
CA VAL A 55 -6.34 -3.83 -34.22
C VAL A 55 -7.81 -4.12 -34.48
N GLU A 56 -8.11 -4.76 -35.61
CA GLU A 56 -9.40 -5.42 -35.86
C GLU A 56 -9.53 -6.69 -35.01
N LEU A 57 -10.75 -7.14 -34.75
CA LEU A 57 -10.99 -8.36 -33.99
C LEU A 57 -10.55 -9.61 -34.74
N ALA A 58 -10.86 -9.77 -36.03
CA ALA A 58 -10.63 -11.03 -36.73
C ALA A 58 -9.65 -10.95 -37.92
N PRO A 59 -8.44 -10.37 -37.78
CA PRO A 59 -7.47 -10.39 -38.86
C PRO A 59 -6.91 -11.82 -39.09
N PRO A 60 -6.45 -12.15 -40.31
CA PRO A 60 -5.79 -13.41 -40.58
C PRO A 60 -4.57 -13.64 -39.68
N GLY A 61 -4.31 -14.92 -39.36
CA GLY A 61 -3.12 -15.37 -38.64
C GLY A 61 -3.27 -15.43 -37.11
N LEU A 62 -3.69 -14.34 -36.47
CA LEU A 62 -3.97 -14.27 -35.02
C LEU A 62 -5.20 -13.39 -34.78
N ASP A 63 -6.08 -13.82 -33.88
CA ASP A 63 -7.22 -13.02 -33.47
C ASP A 63 -6.76 -11.77 -32.70
N GLY A 64 -7.53 -10.68 -32.77
CA GLY A 64 -7.22 -9.40 -32.11
C GLY A 64 -7.04 -9.55 -30.60
N SER A 65 -7.75 -10.49 -29.97
CA SER A 65 -7.59 -10.83 -28.56
C SER A 65 -6.25 -11.52 -28.26
N GLU A 66 -5.73 -12.31 -29.19
CA GLU A 66 -4.44 -13.00 -29.11
C GLU A 66 -3.28 -12.04 -29.39
N ILE A 67 -3.42 -11.17 -30.38
CA ILE A 67 -2.45 -10.09 -30.69
C ILE A 67 -2.25 -9.20 -29.46
N LEU A 68 -3.35 -8.75 -28.84
CA LEU A 68 -3.32 -8.00 -27.59
C LEU A 68 -2.57 -8.76 -26.50
N GLY A 69 -2.95 -10.02 -26.28
CA GLY A 69 -2.33 -10.88 -25.27
C GLY A 69 -0.83 -11.05 -25.47
N GLU A 70 -0.38 -11.22 -26.72
CA GLU A 70 1.04 -11.32 -27.06
C GLU A 70 1.78 -10.01 -26.86
N ILE A 71 1.28 -8.89 -27.38
CA ILE A 71 1.93 -7.57 -27.24
C ILE A 71 2.11 -7.23 -25.76
N LYS A 72 1.08 -7.46 -24.93
CA LYS A 72 1.15 -7.15 -23.50
C LYS A 72 2.17 -7.99 -22.72
N LYS A 73 2.59 -9.15 -23.23
CA LYS A 73 3.63 -9.97 -22.58
C LYS A 73 5.02 -9.33 -22.65
N PHE A 74 5.36 -8.64 -23.74
CA PHE A 74 6.71 -8.10 -23.97
C PHE A 74 6.78 -6.57 -24.05
N ARG A 75 5.67 -5.91 -24.37
CA ARG A 75 5.53 -4.44 -24.46
C ARG A 75 4.23 -3.97 -23.78
N PRO A 76 4.07 -4.17 -22.46
CA PRO A 76 2.83 -3.84 -21.74
C PRO A 76 2.44 -2.36 -21.84
N GLU A 77 3.41 -1.46 -22.09
CA GLU A 77 3.20 -0.03 -22.27
C GLU A 77 2.43 0.36 -23.52
N ILE A 78 2.43 -0.45 -24.57
CA ILE A 78 1.78 -0.08 -25.82
C ILE A 78 0.26 -0.15 -25.62
N PRO A 79 -0.48 0.97 -25.78
CA PRO A 79 -1.93 0.95 -25.80
C PRO A 79 -2.41 0.24 -27.05
N VAL A 80 -3.41 -0.62 -26.90
CA VAL A 80 -4.04 -1.33 -28.01
C VAL A 80 -5.48 -0.84 -28.13
N LEU A 81 -5.79 -0.18 -29.24
CA LEU A 81 -7.12 0.24 -29.61
C LEU A 81 -7.76 -0.87 -30.44
N VAL A 82 -8.97 -1.29 -30.09
CA VAL A 82 -9.74 -2.24 -30.90
C VAL A 82 -10.70 -1.45 -31.77
N LEU A 83 -10.71 -1.71 -33.07
CA LEU A 83 -11.59 -1.06 -34.04
C LEU A 83 -12.25 -2.15 -34.88
N THR A 84 -13.55 -2.38 -34.72
CA THR A 84 -14.23 -3.52 -35.37
C THR A 84 -15.54 -3.18 -36.09
N GLY A 85 -15.82 -3.89 -37.18
CA GLY A 85 -17.08 -3.77 -37.92
C GLY A 85 -18.25 -4.57 -37.31
N SER A 86 -17.98 -5.56 -36.47
CA SER A 86 -18.98 -6.48 -35.89
C SER A 86 -18.93 -6.45 -34.36
N GLY A 87 -19.05 -5.26 -33.79
CA GLY A 87 -18.95 -5.05 -32.35
C GLY A 87 -20.07 -5.72 -31.54
N SER A 88 -19.74 -6.25 -30.37
CA SER A 88 -20.73 -6.69 -29.38
C SER A 88 -20.31 -6.28 -27.97
N VAL A 89 -21.28 -6.14 -27.06
CA VAL A 89 -20.98 -5.85 -25.65
C VAL A 89 -20.12 -6.95 -25.02
N ALA A 90 -20.31 -8.20 -25.45
CA ALA A 90 -19.53 -9.34 -24.94
C ALA A 90 -18.05 -9.26 -25.38
N SER A 91 -17.78 -8.97 -26.65
CA SER A 91 -16.41 -8.81 -27.18
C SER A 91 -15.72 -7.55 -26.63
N ALA A 92 -16.46 -6.45 -26.44
CA ALA A 92 -15.93 -5.26 -25.79
C ALA A 92 -15.51 -5.52 -24.33
N MET A 93 -16.32 -6.28 -23.57
CA MET A 93 -15.98 -6.68 -22.20
C MET A 93 -14.79 -7.64 -22.16
N ASP A 94 -14.71 -8.62 -23.06
CA ASP A 94 -13.57 -9.55 -23.12
C ASP A 94 -12.26 -8.81 -23.45
N MET A 95 -12.25 -7.99 -24.49
CA MET A 95 -11.07 -7.18 -24.86
C MET A 95 -10.67 -6.21 -23.74
N GLY A 96 -11.63 -5.55 -23.10
CA GLY A 96 -11.39 -4.68 -21.95
C GLY A 96 -10.76 -5.45 -20.78
N SER A 97 -11.25 -6.66 -20.48
CA SER A 97 -10.69 -7.51 -19.42
C SER A 97 -9.25 -7.96 -19.69
N ARG A 98 -8.87 -8.04 -20.97
CA ARG A 98 -7.52 -8.39 -21.45
C ARG A 98 -6.58 -7.20 -21.55
N GLY A 99 -7.03 -6.00 -21.19
CA GLY A 99 -6.21 -4.79 -21.15
C GLY A 99 -6.15 -4.02 -22.47
N ALA A 100 -7.15 -4.20 -23.36
CA ALA A 100 -7.37 -3.25 -24.45
C ALA A 100 -7.60 -1.85 -23.89
N TYR A 101 -7.03 -0.85 -24.54
CA TYR A 101 -7.13 0.53 -24.10
C TYR A 101 -8.56 1.09 -24.29
N ARG A 102 -9.09 0.91 -25.50
CA ARG A 102 -10.44 1.31 -25.87
C ARG A 102 -10.93 0.44 -27.02
N TYR A 103 -12.24 0.25 -27.07
CA TYR A 103 -12.95 -0.51 -28.08
C TYR A 103 -13.88 0.44 -28.83
N LEU A 104 -13.76 0.50 -30.15
CA LEU A 104 -14.53 1.35 -31.04
C LEU A 104 -15.12 0.52 -32.19
N GLU A 105 -16.26 0.94 -32.70
CA GLU A 105 -16.79 0.40 -33.95
C GLU A 105 -16.17 1.13 -35.14
N LYS A 106 -15.99 0.44 -36.28
CA LYS A 106 -15.49 1.04 -37.53
C LYS A 106 -16.41 2.15 -38.07
N SER A 107 -17.67 2.17 -37.63
CA SER A 107 -18.68 3.22 -37.87
C SER A 107 -18.42 4.52 -37.10
N ALA A 108 -17.48 4.52 -36.14
CA ALA A 108 -17.17 5.69 -35.33
C ALA A 108 -16.62 6.85 -36.16
N ASP A 109 -16.98 8.06 -35.74
CA ASP A 109 -16.43 9.28 -36.33
C ASP A 109 -14.91 9.32 -36.20
N PHE A 110 -14.25 9.80 -37.25
CA PHE A 110 -12.79 9.86 -37.28
C PHE A 110 -12.19 10.76 -36.19
N GLU A 111 -12.90 11.83 -35.80
CA GLU A 111 -12.48 12.66 -34.66
C GLU A 111 -12.40 11.84 -33.37
N LEU A 112 -13.35 10.93 -33.14
CA LEU A 112 -13.33 10.04 -31.98
C LEU A 112 -12.13 9.08 -32.01
N ILE A 113 -11.73 8.61 -33.20
CA ILE A 113 -10.54 7.76 -33.38
C ILE A 113 -9.27 8.57 -33.07
N VAL A 114 -9.18 9.80 -33.58
CA VAL A 114 -8.02 10.69 -33.33
C VAL A 114 -7.91 11.07 -31.85
N ASP A 115 -9.03 11.39 -31.21
CA ASP A 115 -9.08 11.66 -29.77
C ASP A 115 -8.64 10.43 -28.97
N ALA A 116 -9.14 9.25 -29.34
CA ALA A 116 -8.72 8.00 -28.71
C ALA A 116 -7.22 7.72 -28.86
N LEU A 117 -6.62 8.02 -30.02
CA LEU A 117 -5.17 7.93 -30.23
C LEU A 117 -4.40 8.97 -29.39
N GLY A 118 -4.92 10.20 -29.29
CA GLY A 118 -4.36 11.25 -28.45
C GLY A 118 -4.34 10.87 -26.97
N GLU A 119 -5.44 10.30 -26.46
CA GLU A 119 -5.52 9.80 -25.08
C GLU A 119 -4.66 8.54 -24.87
N ALA A 120 -4.62 7.62 -25.85
CA ALA A 120 -3.80 6.43 -25.82
C ALA A 120 -2.31 6.76 -25.68
N ARG A 121 -1.83 7.79 -26.37
CA ARG A 121 -0.44 8.29 -26.22
C ARG A 121 -0.12 8.64 -24.77
N HIS A 122 -1.04 9.32 -24.08
CA HIS A 122 -0.85 9.66 -22.67
C HIS A 122 -0.90 8.41 -21.78
N GLU A 123 -1.70 7.41 -22.14
CA GLU A 123 -1.74 6.14 -21.42
C GLU A 123 -0.43 5.34 -21.59
N LYS A 124 0.23 5.38 -22.76
CA LYS A 124 1.57 4.77 -22.92
C LYS A 124 2.54 5.32 -21.88
N LEU A 125 2.63 6.64 -21.76
CA LEU A 125 3.52 7.30 -20.79
C LEU A 125 3.16 6.93 -19.34
N ARG A 126 1.86 6.85 -19.02
CA ARG A 126 1.39 6.42 -17.69
C ARG A 126 1.74 4.97 -17.40
N THR A 127 1.57 4.08 -18.37
CA THR A 127 1.90 2.65 -18.22
C THR A 127 3.40 2.43 -18.14
N MET A 128 4.21 3.18 -18.89
CA MET A 128 5.67 3.19 -18.72
C MET A 128 6.06 3.60 -17.30
N ALA A 129 5.42 4.64 -16.74
CA ALA A 129 5.65 5.05 -15.36
C ALA A 129 5.17 4.01 -14.33
N ARG A 130 4.06 3.30 -14.57
CA ARG A 130 3.57 2.22 -13.71
C ARG A 130 4.49 1.00 -13.68
N HIS A 131 5.22 0.75 -14.76
CA HIS A 131 6.11 -0.40 -14.91
C HIS A 131 7.59 -0.03 -14.76
N ASP A 132 7.89 1.14 -14.19
CA ASP A 132 9.26 1.64 -13.98
C ASP A 132 10.15 1.58 -15.25
N MET A 133 9.53 1.75 -16.43
CA MET A 133 10.27 1.79 -17.69
C MET A 133 10.89 3.16 -17.91
N ALA A 134 12.10 3.18 -18.48
CA ALA A 134 12.78 4.42 -18.85
C ALA A 134 11.92 5.26 -19.79
N LEU A 135 11.52 6.45 -19.35
CA LEU A 135 10.73 7.37 -20.16
C LEU A 135 11.57 7.83 -21.37
N PRO A 136 11.00 7.91 -22.59
CA PRO A 136 11.70 8.46 -23.74
C PRO A 136 12.12 9.89 -23.41
N THR A 137 13.41 10.19 -23.62
CA THR A 137 14.11 11.45 -23.34
C THR A 137 13.20 12.66 -23.10
N LEU A 138 13.01 13.03 -21.83
CA LEU A 138 12.35 14.30 -21.48
C LEU A 138 13.15 15.47 -22.06
N ALA A 139 12.48 16.29 -22.87
CA ALA A 139 13.09 17.31 -23.73
C ALA A 139 13.66 18.54 -22.99
N SER A 140 13.49 18.66 -21.67
CA SER A 140 13.92 19.81 -20.86
C SER A 140 14.70 19.38 -19.62
N ALA A 141 15.75 20.11 -19.27
CA ALA A 141 16.53 19.90 -18.03
C ALA A 141 15.66 19.94 -16.77
N ARG A 142 14.64 20.81 -16.75
CA ARG A 142 13.65 20.87 -15.65
C ARG A 142 12.82 19.59 -15.58
N ALA A 143 12.40 19.05 -16.72
CA ALA A 143 11.66 17.79 -16.77
C ALA A 143 12.53 16.60 -16.36
N ARG A 144 13.84 16.62 -16.64
CA ARG A 144 14.79 15.60 -16.15
C ARG A 144 15.00 15.67 -14.63
N LEU A 145 15.09 16.87 -14.06
CA LEU A 145 15.29 17.07 -12.61
C LEU A 145 14.06 16.69 -11.77
N TRP A 146 12.87 17.08 -12.22
CA TRP A 146 11.62 16.79 -11.53
C TRP A 146 11.09 15.38 -11.84
N GLY A 147 11.41 14.85 -13.01
CA GLY A 147 11.15 13.48 -13.42
C GLY A 147 9.70 13.02 -13.27
N GLY A 148 9.51 11.71 -13.07
CA GLY A 148 8.20 11.06 -12.92
C GLY A 148 8.03 10.41 -11.55
N HIS A 149 6.90 9.73 -11.32
CA HIS A 149 6.78 8.83 -10.16
C HIS A 149 7.89 7.77 -10.21
N ASN A 150 8.45 7.42 -9.06
CA ASN A 150 9.62 6.54 -8.88
C ASN A 150 10.95 7.03 -9.49
N HIS A 151 11.00 8.24 -10.07
CA HIS A 151 12.24 8.79 -10.59
C HIS A 151 12.25 10.32 -10.52
N ARG A 152 12.55 10.88 -9.33
CA ARG A 152 12.64 12.34 -9.09
C ARG A 152 14.04 12.72 -8.61
N PRO A 153 15.03 12.85 -9.50
CA PRO A 153 16.43 13.00 -9.11
C PRO A 153 16.71 14.26 -8.27
N ALA A 154 15.96 15.35 -8.45
CA ALA A 154 16.11 16.52 -7.58
C ALA A 154 15.80 16.23 -6.11
N VAL A 155 14.77 15.43 -5.84
CA VAL A 155 14.40 15.02 -4.47
C VAL A 155 15.45 14.07 -3.90
N VAL A 156 15.97 13.16 -4.71
CA VAL A 156 17.08 12.27 -4.33
C VAL A 156 18.32 13.06 -3.96
N ILE A 157 18.70 14.05 -4.77
CA ILE A 157 19.83 14.93 -4.46
C ILE A 157 19.60 15.67 -3.15
N LEU A 158 18.38 16.19 -2.91
CA LEU A 158 18.05 16.87 -1.66
C LEU A 158 18.23 15.96 -0.43
N GLY A 159 17.79 14.70 -0.49
CA GLY A 159 17.97 13.76 0.62
C GLY A 159 19.44 13.38 0.85
N MET A 160 20.22 13.25 -0.23
CA MET A 160 21.67 13.04 -0.14
C MET A 160 22.40 14.26 0.45
N LEU A 161 21.99 15.48 0.07
CA LEU A 161 22.52 16.72 0.64
C LEU A 161 22.18 16.84 2.13
N LEU A 162 20.99 16.43 2.54
CA LEU A 162 20.58 16.42 3.94
C LEU A 162 21.44 15.47 4.78
N LEU A 163 21.75 14.27 4.26
CA LEU A 163 22.70 13.36 4.90
C LEU A 163 24.14 13.90 4.92
N GLY A 164 24.60 14.49 3.81
CA GLY A 164 25.92 15.11 3.73
C GLY A 164 26.07 16.27 4.72
N ALA A 165 25.05 17.10 4.85
CA ALA A 165 25.01 18.18 5.84
C ALA A 165 25.05 17.63 7.27
N ALA A 166 24.27 16.59 7.58
CA ALA A 166 24.30 15.93 8.89
C ALA A 166 25.66 15.24 9.17
N TYR A 167 26.38 14.78 8.15
CA TYR A 167 27.70 14.17 8.35
C TYR A 167 28.77 15.21 8.74
N VAL A 168 28.73 16.39 8.13
CA VAL A 168 29.74 17.45 8.32
C VAL A 168 29.42 18.37 9.49
N SER A 169 28.14 18.56 9.82
CA SER A 169 27.72 19.49 10.87
C SER A 169 28.00 18.95 12.28
N PRO A 170 28.30 19.82 13.26
CA PRO A 170 28.40 19.39 14.65
C PRO A 170 27.02 18.97 15.19
N PRO A 171 26.93 17.93 16.04
CA PRO A 171 25.65 17.52 16.64
C PRO A 171 25.04 18.63 17.51
N PRO A 172 23.70 18.72 17.62
CA PRO A 172 23.04 19.69 18.48
C PRO A 172 23.48 19.56 19.95
N PRO A 173 23.70 20.66 20.69
CA PRO A 173 24.12 20.61 22.09
C PRO A 173 23.16 19.82 22.98
N GLY A 174 21.85 19.93 22.74
CA GLY A 174 20.84 19.18 23.48
C GLY A 174 20.94 17.67 23.27
N LEU A 175 21.30 17.22 22.07
CA LEU A 175 21.51 15.80 21.77
C LEU A 175 22.77 15.27 22.49
N ILE A 176 23.85 16.05 22.51
CA ILE A 176 25.08 15.69 23.23
C ILE A 176 24.79 15.60 24.74
N ALA A 177 24.07 16.58 25.31
CA ALA A 177 23.69 16.58 26.71
C ALA A 177 22.82 15.37 27.08
N LEU A 178 21.81 15.06 26.26
CA LEU A 178 20.93 13.91 26.46
C LEU A 178 21.72 12.59 26.47
N LEU A 179 22.59 12.37 25.47
CA LEU A 179 23.34 11.12 25.35
C LEU A 179 24.44 10.96 26.40
N GLY A 180 24.94 12.08 26.93
CA GLY A 180 25.91 12.12 28.02
C GLY A 180 25.28 12.01 29.41
N THR A 181 23.95 11.94 29.51
CA THR A 181 23.25 11.80 30.80
C THR A 181 23.47 10.39 31.36
N PRO A 182 24.03 10.24 32.58
CA PRO A 182 24.25 8.93 33.18
C PRO A 182 22.95 8.37 33.77
N LYS A 183 22.78 7.05 33.69
CA LYS A 183 21.68 6.34 34.35
C LYS A 183 21.77 6.49 35.86
N THR A 184 20.67 6.92 36.47
CA THR A 184 20.59 7.19 37.91
C THR A 184 20.70 5.89 38.71
N VAL A 185 21.63 5.85 39.67
CA VAL A 185 21.74 4.77 40.65
C VAL A 185 20.82 5.10 41.82
N MET A 186 19.78 4.31 42.04
CA MET A 186 18.89 4.47 43.21
C MET A 186 19.70 4.25 44.49
N THR A 187 20.14 5.34 45.13
CA THR A 187 20.99 5.24 46.33
C THR A 187 20.28 5.64 47.63
N THR A 188 19.13 6.31 47.59
CA THR A 188 18.39 6.69 48.81
C THR A 188 16.96 7.13 48.48
N GLY A 189 15.98 6.23 48.64
CA GLY A 189 14.55 6.48 48.95
C GLY A 189 13.73 7.57 48.23
N THR A 190 14.29 8.34 47.31
CA THR A 190 13.67 9.44 46.58
C THR A 190 13.55 9.03 45.13
N VAL A 191 12.31 8.92 44.67
CA VAL A 191 11.98 8.58 43.28
C VAL A 191 12.20 9.84 42.43
N VAL A 192 13.43 10.09 42.01
CA VAL A 192 13.69 11.06 40.94
C VAL A 192 13.45 10.32 39.62
N ALA A 193 12.53 10.84 38.81
CA ALA A 193 12.29 10.30 37.47
C ALA A 193 13.57 10.48 36.63
N ASP A 194 14.10 9.39 36.11
CA ASP A 194 15.32 9.43 35.31
C ASP A 194 14.99 10.03 33.92
N PRO A 195 15.66 11.12 33.49
CA PRO A 195 15.39 11.76 32.21
C PRO A 195 15.57 10.81 31.02
N ILE A 196 16.46 9.81 31.12
CA ILE A 196 16.70 8.85 30.04
C ILE A 196 15.88 7.57 30.18
N ALA A 197 14.90 7.51 31.09
CA ALA A 197 14.04 6.33 31.27
C ALA A 197 13.27 5.93 30.00
N GLY A 198 13.06 6.88 29.07
CA GLY A 198 12.44 6.63 27.77
C GLY A 198 13.38 5.99 26.72
N TYR A 199 14.66 5.81 27.03
CA TYR A 199 15.61 5.15 26.13
C TYR A 199 15.28 3.65 26.00
N ALA A 200 15.27 3.13 24.77
CA ALA A 200 14.81 1.77 24.47
C ALA A 200 15.58 0.69 25.24
N GLU A 201 16.90 0.86 25.36
CA GLU A 201 17.78 -0.11 26.03
C GLU A 201 18.09 0.32 27.48
N TYR A 202 17.31 1.25 28.06
CA TYR A 202 17.53 1.76 29.42
C TYR A 202 17.61 0.65 30.48
N ARG A 203 16.82 -0.41 30.32
CA ARG A 203 16.82 -1.58 31.22
C ARG A 203 18.12 -2.38 31.19
N GLU A 204 18.84 -2.32 30.07
CA GLU A 204 20.08 -3.07 29.84
C GLU A 204 21.33 -2.25 30.17
N MET A 205 21.16 -0.98 30.53
CA MET A 205 22.22 -0.08 30.97
C MET A 205 22.64 -0.37 32.42
N ASP A 206 23.92 -0.25 32.69
CA ASP A 206 24.46 -0.32 34.05
C ASP A 206 24.25 1.01 34.80
N GLY A 207 24.25 0.97 36.13
CA GLY A 207 24.11 2.18 36.96
C GLY A 207 25.30 3.12 36.76
N GLY A 208 25.03 4.39 36.44
CA GLY A 208 26.07 5.38 36.08
C GLY A 208 26.55 5.32 34.63
N GLU A 209 26.10 4.34 33.83
CA GLU A 209 26.40 4.25 32.39
C GLU A 209 25.63 5.35 31.64
N THR A 210 26.28 6.04 30.70
CA THR A 210 25.62 6.99 29.78
C THR A 210 25.06 6.26 28.56
N ILE A 211 24.10 6.84 27.84
CA ILE A 211 23.61 6.26 26.57
C ILE A 211 24.76 6.11 25.58
N ALA A 212 25.66 7.10 25.50
CA ALA A 212 26.81 7.06 24.61
C ALA A 212 27.77 5.89 24.92
N SER A 213 28.12 5.70 26.19
CA SER A 213 28.98 4.57 26.60
C SER A 213 28.30 3.22 26.38
N HIS A 214 26.99 3.12 26.65
CA HIS A 214 26.21 1.92 26.39
C HIS A 214 26.20 1.55 24.90
N TYR A 215 25.94 2.54 24.05
CA TYR A 215 25.94 2.36 22.61
C TYR A 215 27.30 1.89 22.09
N VAL A 216 28.41 2.47 22.54
CA VAL A 216 29.75 2.00 22.11
C VAL A 216 30.03 0.57 22.55
N ARG A 217 29.65 0.20 23.77
CA ARG A 217 29.79 -1.17 24.28
C ARG A 217 29.05 -2.18 23.41
N ARG A 218 27.82 -1.86 23.00
CA ARG A 218 26.89 -2.77 22.31
C ARG A 218 26.94 -2.70 20.78
N HIS A 219 27.29 -1.55 20.21
CA HIS A 219 27.21 -1.27 18.77
C HIS A 219 28.49 -0.69 18.16
N GLY A 220 29.49 -0.33 18.97
CA GLY A 220 30.78 0.18 18.49
C GLY A 220 31.50 -0.81 17.59
N THR A 221 32.19 -0.28 16.57
CA THR A 221 33.16 -1.03 15.77
C THR A 221 34.52 -1.07 16.49
N THR A 222 35.42 -1.97 16.10
CA THR A 222 36.74 -2.11 16.72
C THR A 222 37.57 -0.81 16.68
N ALA A 223 37.39 0.02 15.65
CA ALA A 223 38.07 1.32 15.52
C ALA A 223 37.61 2.37 16.56
N ASP A 224 36.42 2.23 17.15
CA ASP A 224 35.89 3.14 18.17
C ASP A 224 36.40 2.79 19.60
N ARG A 225 37.19 1.71 19.77
CA ARG A 225 37.69 1.23 21.07
C ARG A 225 39.12 1.66 21.42
N ASP A 226 39.90 2.17 20.46
CA ASP A 226 41.33 2.46 20.63
C ASP A 226 41.63 3.89 21.16
N GLY A 227 40.61 4.64 21.59
CA GLY A 227 40.76 5.98 22.17
C GLY A 227 41.00 5.96 23.68
N ASP A 228 42.23 5.68 24.09
CA ASP A 228 42.66 5.72 25.49
C ASP A 228 42.98 7.18 25.92
N GLY A 229 42.29 7.68 26.95
CA GLY A 229 42.57 8.96 27.62
C GLY A 229 41.61 10.12 27.29
N ASP A 230 40.91 10.64 28.31
CA ASP A 230 39.97 11.80 28.29
C ASP A 230 38.59 11.56 27.60
N GLY A 231 38.29 10.28 27.33
CA GLY A 231 37.41 9.82 26.26
C GLY A 231 35.88 9.90 26.42
N SER A 232 35.29 10.40 27.51
CA SER A 232 33.80 10.39 27.66
C SER A 232 33.09 11.41 26.75
N ALA A 233 33.58 12.65 26.71
CA ALA A 233 32.94 13.73 25.94
C ALA A 233 33.14 13.56 24.42
N ALA A 234 34.34 13.16 23.99
CA ALA A 234 34.64 12.86 22.58
C ALA A 234 33.82 11.66 22.07
N THR A 235 33.67 10.62 22.90
CA THR A 235 32.81 9.47 22.60
C THR A 235 31.34 9.89 22.49
N THR A 236 30.85 10.71 23.41
CA THR A 236 29.47 11.22 23.38
C THR A 236 29.19 12.04 22.13
N ALA A 237 30.10 12.91 21.71
CA ALA A 237 29.97 13.67 20.48
C ALA A 237 29.96 12.78 19.22
N ALA A 238 30.75 11.69 19.20
CA ALA A 238 30.75 10.73 18.10
C ALA A 238 29.43 9.96 18.02
N VAL A 239 28.89 9.48 19.15
CA VAL A 239 27.58 8.82 19.19
C VAL A 239 26.45 9.80 18.83
N ALA A 240 26.51 11.05 19.29
CA ALA A 240 25.57 12.10 18.91
C ALA A 240 25.56 12.37 17.41
N ARG A 241 26.72 12.27 16.73
CA ARG A 241 26.79 12.35 15.27
C ARG A 241 26.06 11.19 14.60
N LYS A 242 26.24 9.96 15.09
CA LYS A 242 25.52 8.77 14.57
C LYS A 242 24.00 8.90 14.79
N ALA A 243 23.57 9.42 15.94
CA ALA A 243 22.16 9.72 16.21
C ALA A 243 21.59 10.80 15.27
N MET A 244 22.32 11.89 15.04
CA MET A 244 21.93 12.94 14.10
C MET A 244 21.84 12.40 12.66
N LEU A 245 22.77 11.54 12.24
CA LEU A 245 22.72 10.86 10.95
C LEU A 245 21.50 9.94 10.82
N MET A 246 21.09 9.25 11.90
CA MET A 246 19.85 8.47 11.88
C MET A 246 18.60 9.32 11.69
N VAL A 247 18.52 10.47 12.37
CA VAL A 247 17.41 11.41 12.20
C VAL A 247 17.39 11.93 10.75
N ALA A 248 18.55 12.29 10.21
CA ALA A 248 18.67 12.71 8.83
C ALA A 248 18.27 11.60 7.83
N LEU A 249 18.65 10.35 8.11
CA LEU A 249 18.28 9.19 7.31
C LEU A 249 16.77 8.93 7.34
N LEU A 250 16.13 9.05 8.52
CA LEU A 250 14.67 8.99 8.65
C LEU A 250 14.01 10.06 7.78
N LEU A 251 14.45 11.32 7.86
CA LEU A 251 13.88 12.42 7.08
C LEU A 251 14.05 12.21 5.57
N ALA A 252 15.23 11.77 5.13
CA ALA A 252 15.49 11.46 3.73
C ALA A 252 14.62 10.30 3.23
N GLY A 253 14.54 9.20 3.99
CA GLY A 253 13.71 8.03 3.66
C GLY A 253 12.22 8.38 3.61
N ALA A 254 11.72 9.09 4.62
CA ALA A 254 10.34 9.58 4.67
C ALA A 254 10.03 10.50 3.48
N MET A 255 10.93 11.40 3.12
CA MET A 255 10.77 12.27 1.95
C MET A 255 10.72 11.46 0.64
N TYR A 256 11.57 10.44 0.48
CA TYR A 256 11.57 9.60 -0.73
C TYR A 256 10.29 8.79 -0.85
N TRP A 257 9.80 8.20 0.24
CA TRP A 257 8.52 7.49 0.26
C TRP A 257 7.34 8.43 0.02
N ALA A 258 7.29 9.58 0.68
CA ALA A 258 6.21 10.55 0.56
C ALA A 258 6.06 11.09 -0.87
N THR A 259 7.19 11.33 -1.54
CA THR A 259 7.20 11.90 -2.89
C THR A 259 7.19 10.85 -3.99
N GLY A 260 7.39 9.57 -3.66
CA GLY A 260 7.70 8.53 -4.64
C GLY A 260 8.90 8.93 -5.50
N ALA A 261 9.95 9.51 -4.89
CA ALA A 261 11.14 9.95 -5.62
C ALA A 261 11.94 8.77 -6.18
N VAL A 262 11.88 7.65 -5.46
CA VAL A 262 12.59 6.40 -5.70
C VAL A 262 11.57 5.29 -5.40
N PRO A 263 11.59 4.14 -6.11
CA PRO A 263 10.71 3.02 -5.78
C PRO A 263 10.85 2.65 -4.31
N ILE A 264 9.73 2.31 -3.67
CA ILE A 264 9.64 2.10 -2.22
C ILE A 264 10.68 1.08 -1.72
N GLY A 265 10.86 -0.03 -2.45
CA GLY A 265 11.85 -1.06 -2.13
C GLY A 265 13.30 -0.57 -2.29
N ILE A 266 13.59 0.27 -3.28
CA ILE A 266 14.93 0.85 -3.47
C ILE A 266 15.25 1.86 -2.37
N THR A 267 14.25 2.63 -1.89
CA THR A 267 14.43 3.50 -0.72
C THR A 267 14.84 2.69 0.53
N ALA A 268 14.29 1.48 0.72
CA ALA A 268 14.71 0.61 1.82
C ALA A 268 16.14 0.06 1.64
N ILE A 269 16.55 -0.24 0.41
CA ILE A 269 17.95 -0.61 0.11
C ILE A 269 18.88 0.58 0.37
N PHE A 270 18.47 1.79 0.02
CA PHE A 270 19.19 3.02 0.33
C PHE A 270 19.38 3.20 1.84
N VAL A 271 18.34 2.92 2.65
CA VAL A 271 18.45 2.91 4.11
C VAL A 271 19.52 1.92 4.57
N ALA A 272 19.51 0.68 4.06
CA ALA A 272 20.53 -0.31 4.38
C ALA A 272 21.93 0.21 4.04
N ALA A 273 22.11 0.70 2.81
CA ALA A 273 23.37 1.20 2.31
C ALA A 273 23.91 2.36 3.15
N ALA A 274 23.05 3.28 3.57
CA ALA A 274 23.42 4.39 4.45
C ALA A 274 23.87 3.90 5.83
N LEU A 275 23.16 2.92 6.43
CA LEU A 275 23.54 2.35 7.73
C LEU A 275 24.95 1.72 7.70
N TYR A 276 25.27 0.99 6.62
CA TYR A 276 26.61 0.44 6.41
C TYR A 276 27.65 1.54 6.15
N ALA A 277 27.36 2.46 5.22
CA ALA A 277 28.31 3.48 4.78
C ALA A 277 28.72 4.45 5.89
N PHE A 278 27.78 4.82 6.77
CA PHE A 278 28.03 5.73 7.87
C PHE A 278 28.44 5.02 9.18
N GLY A 279 28.55 3.68 9.18
CA GLY A 279 28.95 2.91 10.36
C GLY A 279 28.03 3.12 11.57
N ILE A 280 26.73 3.29 11.33
CA ILE A 280 25.74 3.61 12.37
C ILE A 280 25.40 2.37 13.20
N MET A 281 25.54 1.18 12.66
CA MET A 281 25.43 -0.08 13.40
C MET A 281 26.46 -1.06 12.86
N ARG A 282 26.76 -2.11 13.63
CA ARG A 282 27.63 -3.20 13.14
C ARG A 282 26.97 -3.89 11.94
N PRO A 283 27.75 -4.35 10.94
CA PRO A 283 27.21 -4.99 9.74
C PRO A 283 26.17 -6.08 10.02
N ASP A 284 26.46 -7.00 10.93
CA ASP A 284 25.54 -8.09 11.30
C ASP A 284 24.25 -7.58 11.94
N GLN A 285 24.31 -6.47 12.69
CA GLN A 285 23.13 -5.88 13.31
C GLN A 285 22.21 -5.22 12.28
N VAL A 286 22.78 -4.64 11.22
CA VAL A 286 22.03 -4.14 10.06
C VAL A 286 21.34 -5.32 9.37
N ALA A 287 22.08 -6.39 9.07
CA ALA A 287 21.49 -7.60 8.45
C ALA A 287 20.37 -8.21 9.31
N GLN A 288 20.56 -8.32 10.62
CA GLN A 288 19.53 -8.80 11.55
C GLN A 288 18.29 -7.89 11.59
N ALA A 289 18.46 -6.57 11.45
CA ALA A 289 17.32 -5.65 11.40
C ALA A 289 16.45 -5.88 10.14
N PHE A 290 17.06 -6.35 9.05
CA PHE A 290 16.34 -6.72 7.83
C PHE A 290 15.70 -8.11 7.88
N ALA A 291 16.01 -8.93 8.87
CA ALA A 291 15.59 -10.33 8.96
C ALA A 291 14.79 -10.64 10.24
N LYS A 292 14.06 -9.65 10.78
CA LYS A 292 13.19 -9.83 11.95
C LYS A 292 12.01 -10.76 11.69
N ASP A 293 11.46 -11.35 12.76
CA ASP A 293 10.26 -12.21 12.70
C ASP A 293 9.11 -11.52 11.97
N SER A 294 8.94 -10.23 12.19
CA SER A 294 7.90 -9.42 11.59
C SER A 294 8.11 -9.15 10.08
N VAL A 295 9.37 -9.14 9.60
CA VAL A 295 9.70 -9.16 8.15
C VAL A 295 9.32 -10.52 7.53
N ILE A 296 9.70 -11.60 8.22
CA ILE A 296 9.41 -12.98 7.81
C ILE A 296 7.91 -13.24 7.76
N PHE A 297 7.17 -12.71 8.72
CA PHE A 297 5.70 -12.74 8.76
C PHE A 297 5.10 -12.08 7.51
N ILE A 298 5.53 -10.88 7.14
CA ILE A 298 5.03 -10.19 5.94
C ILE A 298 5.36 -10.95 4.66
N PHE A 299 6.59 -11.45 4.52
CA PHE A 299 6.93 -12.35 3.43
C PHE A 299 5.94 -13.53 3.34
N GLY A 300 5.66 -14.16 4.47
CA GLY A 300 4.76 -15.30 4.57
C GLY A 300 3.33 -14.98 4.14
N VAL A 301 2.78 -13.86 4.62
CA VAL A 301 1.42 -13.41 4.30
C VAL A 301 1.29 -13.06 2.82
N LEU A 302 2.29 -12.40 2.23
CA LEU A 302 2.31 -12.06 0.81
C LEU A 302 2.38 -13.31 -0.08
N ALA A 303 3.21 -14.29 0.29
CA ALA A 303 3.28 -15.57 -0.40
C ALA A 303 1.97 -16.35 -0.30
N MET A 304 1.34 -16.40 0.89
CA MET A 304 0.03 -17.02 1.10
C MET A 304 -1.06 -16.33 0.28
N SER A 305 -1.09 -15.00 0.27
CA SER A 305 -2.02 -14.22 -0.55
C SER A 305 -1.88 -14.55 -2.03
N ARG A 306 -0.65 -14.75 -2.53
CA ARG A 306 -0.42 -15.14 -3.92
C ARG A 306 -1.02 -16.51 -4.25
N VAL A 307 -0.96 -17.46 -3.31
CA VAL A 307 -1.59 -18.79 -3.45
C VAL A 307 -3.10 -18.67 -3.46
N ILE A 308 -3.69 -17.95 -2.50
CA ILE A 308 -5.14 -17.71 -2.39
C ILE A 308 -5.72 -17.20 -3.72
N THR A 309 -5.05 -16.21 -4.34
CA THR A 309 -5.45 -15.66 -5.64
C THR A 309 -5.21 -16.62 -6.81
N ARG A 310 -4.13 -17.42 -6.77
CA ARG A 310 -3.86 -18.42 -7.82
C ARG A 310 -4.91 -19.53 -7.82
N THR A 311 -5.33 -19.99 -6.64
CA THR A 311 -6.32 -21.05 -6.50
C THR A 311 -7.74 -20.55 -6.74
N GLY A 312 -7.98 -19.24 -6.70
CA GLY A 312 -9.32 -18.65 -6.85
C GLY A 312 -10.18 -18.72 -5.59
N LEU A 313 -9.54 -18.93 -4.43
CA LEU A 313 -10.23 -18.97 -3.14
C LEU A 313 -10.84 -17.60 -2.80
N ASP A 314 -10.14 -16.52 -3.15
CA ASP A 314 -10.62 -15.14 -3.08
C ASP A 314 -11.92 -14.91 -3.86
N ARG A 315 -12.02 -15.44 -5.08
CA ARG A 315 -13.24 -15.39 -5.91
C ARG A 315 -14.39 -16.14 -5.27
N ARG A 316 -14.13 -17.32 -4.70
CA ARG A 316 -15.16 -18.10 -4.02
C ARG A 316 -15.66 -17.41 -2.75
N LEU A 317 -14.74 -16.87 -1.94
CA LEU A 317 -15.10 -16.09 -0.77
C LEU A 317 -15.97 -14.90 -1.17
N GLY A 318 -15.57 -14.19 -2.22
CA GLY A 318 -16.33 -13.09 -2.80
C GLY A 318 -17.78 -13.41 -3.15
N MET A 319 -18.02 -14.55 -3.81
CA MET A 319 -19.38 -15.02 -4.12
C MET A 319 -20.17 -15.35 -2.86
N VAL A 320 -19.54 -16.00 -1.87
CA VAL A 320 -20.19 -16.32 -0.58
C VAL A 320 -20.58 -15.04 0.16
N LEU A 321 -19.72 -14.03 0.16
CA LEU A 321 -19.99 -12.73 0.77
C LEU A 321 -21.15 -11.99 0.11
N LEU A 322 -21.24 -12.04 -1.22
CA LEU A 322 -22.26 -11.33 -1.99
C LEU A 322 -23.61 -12.08 -2.05
N ALA A 323 -23.62 -13.40 -1.82
CA ALA A 323 -24.82 -14.25 -1.93
C ALA A 323 -26.04 -13.81 -1.10
N PRO A 324 -25.88 -13.30 0.14
CA PRO A 324 -27.01 -12.81 0.93
C PRO A 324 -27.57 -11.46 0.46
N VAL A 325 -26.85 -10.73 -0.41
CA VAL A 325 -27.18 -9.34 -0.76
C VAL A 325 -28.31 -9.29 -1.77
N ARG A 326 -29.52 -8.95 -1.32
CA ARG A 326 -30.72 -8.80 -2.18
C ARG A 326 -31.28 -7.38 -2.22
N SER A 327 -30.66 -6.46 -1.47
CA SER A 327 -31.11 -5.08 -1.32
C SER A 327 -29.97 -4.18 -0.87
N LEU A 328 -30.10 -2.87 -1.08
CA LEU A 328 -29.09 -1.90 -0.65
C LEU A 328 -28.89 -1.87 0.87
N PRO A 329 -29.92 -2.00 1.72
CA PRO A 329 -29.70 -2.15 3.16
C PRO A 329 -28.87 -3.38 3.53
N LEU A 330 -29.09 -4.54 2.88
CA LEU A 330 -28.25 -5.72 3.09
C LEU A 330 -26.83 -5.50 2.58
N PHE A 331 -26.66 -4.77 1.48
CA PHE A 331 -25.33 -4.36 1.02
C PHE A 331 -24.61 -3.52 2.09
N LEU A 332 -25.28 -2.49 2.63
CA LEU A 332 -24.67 -1.53 3.55
C LEU A 332 -24.42 -2.08 4.95
N PHE A 333 -25.34 -2.87 5.51
CA PHE A 333 -25.31 -3.28 6.92
C PHE A 333 -24.96 -4.75 7.15
N LEU A 334 -24.89 -5.57 6.08
CA LEU A 334 -24.42 -6.95 6.17
C LEU A 334 -23.16 -7.16 5.33
N PHE A 335 -23.18 -6.81 4.03
CA PHE A 335 -22.03 -7.06 3.17
C PHE A 335 -20.82 -6.20 3.53
N LEU A 336 -20.96 -4.87 3.68
CA LEU A 336 -19.80 -4.02 3.99
C LEU A 336 -19.07 -4.43 5.28
N PRO A 337 -19.74 -4.72 6.42
CA PRO A 337 -19.05 -5.19 7.62
C PRO A 337 -18.36 -6.55 7.46
N VAL A 338 -19.01 -7.54 6.85
CA VAL A 338 -18.41 -8.87 6.65
C VAL A 338 -17.27 -8.81 5.62
N PHE A 339 -17.40 -7.96 4.60
CA PHE A 339 -16.35 -7.69 3.62
C PHE A 339 -15.12 -7.03 4.28
N ALA A 340 -15.33 -6.03 5.14
CA ALA A 340 -14.25 -5.39 5.87
C ALA A 340 -13.55 -6.36 6.84
N LEU A 341 -14.32 -7.20 7.56
CA LEU A 341 -13.74 -8.27 8.39
C LEU A 341 -12.91 -9.25 7.57
N SER A 342 -13.33 -9.56 6.34
CA SER A 342 -12.56 -10.41 5.43
C SER A 342 -11.25 -9.71 5.00
N CYS A 343 -11.28 -8.40 4.77
CA CYS A 343 -10.10 -7.59 4.48
C CYS A 343 -9.13 -7.50 5.68
N SER A 344 -9.56 -7.84 6.89
CA SER A 344 -8.65 -7.96 8.03
C SER A 344 -7.70 -9.15 7.92
N PHE A 345 -7.98 -10.16 7.09
CA PHE A 345 -7.16 -11.38 6.96
C PHE A 345 -6.62 -11.61 5.56
N ILE A 346 -7.25 -11.00 4.54
CA ILE A 346 -6.85 -11.11 3.15
C ILE A 346 -6.62 -9.70 2.62
N SER A 347 -5.62 -9.52 1.76
CA SER A 347 -5.29 -8.21 1.20
C SER A 347 -6.54 -7.53 0.61
N GLU A 348 -6.81 -6.32 1.10
CA GLU A 348 -7.86 -5.41 0.62
C GLU A 348 -7.83 -5.25 -0.92
N SER A 349 -6.63 -5.09 -1.48
CA SER A 349 -6.45 -4.88 -2.93
C SER A 349 -6.94 -6.09 -3.74
N VAL A 350 -6.68 -7.30 -3.26
CA VAL A 350 -7.10 -8.56 -3.91
C VAL A 350 -8.62 -8.68 -3.86
N LEU A 351 -9.22 -8.46 -2.69
CA LEU A 351 -10.66 -8.57 -2.52
C LEU A 351 -11.41 -7.54 -3.36
N VAL A 352 -10.93 -6.29 -3.38
CA VAL A 352 -11.51 -5.22 -4.19
C VAL A 352 -11.42 -5.51 -5.69
N ALA A 353 -10.27 -6.02 -6.16
CA ALA A 353 -10.08 -6.37 -7.58
C ALA A 353 -11.07 -7.44 -8.06
N VAL A 354 -11.51 -8.32 -7.17
CA VAL A 354 -12.50 -9.36 -7.48
C VAL A 354 -13.94 -8.86 -7.30
N MET A 355 -14.21 -8.05 -6.27
CA MET A 355 -15.57 -7.59 -5.95
C MET A 355 -16.05 -6.48 -6.86
N MET A 356 -15.18 -5.56 -7.26
CA MET A 356 -15.62 -4.41 -8.06
C MET A 356 -16.22 -4.83 -9.42
N PRO A 357 -15.63 -5.76 -10.19
CA PRO A 357 -16.28 -6.27 -11.40
C PRO A 357 -17.66 -6.89 -11.15
N LEU A 358 -17.83 -7.63 -10.04
CA LEU A 358 -19.14 -8.18 -9.67
C LEU A 358 -20.15 -7.06 -9.37
N LEU A 359 -19.74 -6.02 -8.63
CA LEU A 359 -20.59 -4.88 -8.35
C LEU A 359 -20.94 -4.08 -9.62
N LEU A 360 -20.06 -4.03 -10.62
CA LEU A 360 -20.38 -3.45 -11.93
C LEU A 360 -21.46 -4.25 -12.66
N VAL A 361 -21.41 -5.59 -12.60
CA VAL A 361 -22.46 -6.44 -13.17
C VAL A 361 -23.79 -6.21 -12.45
N VAL A 362 -23.77 -6.16 -11.10
CA VAL A 362 -24.97 -5.84 -10.30
C VAL A 362 -25.53 -4.46 -10.64
N HIS A 363 -24.66 -3.47 -10.82
CA HIS A 363 -25.06 -2.14 -11.25
C HIS A 363 -25.74 -2.18 -12.62
N ALA A 364 -25.14 -2.84 -13.61
CA ALA A 364 -25.67 -2.92 -14.97
C ALA A 364 -27.02 -3.64 -15.05
N THR A 365 -27.21 -4.73 -14.29
CA THR A 365 -28.50 -5.44 -14.24
C THR A 365 -29.57 -4.57 -13.59
N SER A 366 -29.28 -3.92 -12.46
CA SER A 366 -30.21 -3.01 -11.79
C SER A 366 -30.59 -1.78 -12.63
N VAL A 367 -29.70 -1.30 -13.50
CA VAL A 367 -29.98 -0.20 -14.44
C VAL A 367 -30.91 -0.69 -15.56
N ARG A 368 -30.63 -1.85 -16.15
CA ARG A 368 -31.45 -2.46 -17.21
C ARG A 368 -32.88 -2.78 -16.74
N GLU A 369 -33.04 -3.36 -15.55
CA GLU A 369 -34.37 -3.70 -15.00
C GLU A 369 -35.27 -2.49 -14.77
N ARG A 370 -34.67 -1.32 -14.49
CA ARG A 370 -35.42 -0.06 -14.29
C ARG A 370 -35.66 0.71 -15.58
N GLY A 371 -35.13 0.25 -16.72
CA GLY A 371 -35.22 0.97 -17.99
C GLY A 371 -34.53 2.34 -17.99
N VAL A 372 -33.58 2.56 -17.07
CA VAL A 372 -32.81 3.81 -16.99
C VAL A 372 -31.52 3.63 -17.80
N GLY A 373 -31.03 4.66 -18.49
CA GLY A 373 -29.79 4.55 -19.27
C GLY A 373 -28.55 4.40 -18.38
N GLN A 374 -28.45 5.17 -17.29
CA GLN A 374 -27.30 5.16 -16.38
C GLN A 374 -27.70 5.67 -14.99
N ASP A 375 -27.21 5.02 -13.93
CA ASP A 375 -27.43 5.45 -12.54
C ASP A 375 -26.10 5.68 -11.81
N ARG A 376 -25.52 6.85 -12.06
CA ARG A 376 -24.24 7.25 -11.45
C ARG A 376 -24.27 7.18 -9.92
N GLN A 377 -25.39 7.51 -9.27
CA GLN A 377 -25.48 7.52 -7.81
C GLN A 377 -25.38 6.11 -7.22
N LEU A 378 -26.05 5.13 -7.84
CA LEU A 378 -25.92 3.73 -7.43
C LEU A 378 -24.48 3.24 -7.57
N LEU A 379 -23.83 3.52 -8.71
CA LEU A 379 -22.46 3.09 -8.92
C LEU A 379 -21.49 3.74 -7.92
N THR A 380 -21.62 5.04 -7.68
CA THR A 380 -20.80 5.75 -6.68
C THR A 380 -20.97 5.16 -5.29
N LEU A 381 -22.20 4.82 -4.88
CA LEU A 381 -22.45 4.17 -3.58
C LEU A 381 -21.78 2.79 -3.49
N LEU A 382 -21.91 1.94 -4.52
CA LEU A 382 -21.31 0.61 -4.52
C LEU A 382 -19.78 0.69 -4.51
N ALA A 383 -19.21 1.56 -5.35
CA ALA A 383 -17.78 1.77 -5.50
C ALA A 383 -17.13 2.33 -4.22
N LEU A 384 -17.67 3.44 -3.69
CA LEU A 384 -17.13 4.06 -2.47
C LEU A 384 -17.38 3.20 -1.24
N GLY A 385 -18.54 2.53 -1.15
CA GLY A 385 -18.83 1.56 -0.09
C GLY A 385 -17.78 0.45 -0.04
N LEU A 386 -17.47 -0.15 -1.20
CA LEU A 386 -16.43 -1.18 -1.31
C LEU A 386 -15.04 -0.65 -0.91
N CYS A 387 -14.64 0.52 -1.44
CA CYS A 387 -13.33 1.12 -1.11
C CYS A 387 -13.19 1.38 0.38
N PHE A 388 -14.14 2.10 0.96
CA PHE A 388 -14.04 2.55 2.35
C PHE A 388 -14.18 1.38 3.32
N ALA A 389 -15.03 0.39 3.02
CA ALA A 389 -15.10 -0.83 3.82
C ALA A 389 -13.78 -1.63 3.75
N SER A 390 -13.13 -1.70 2.58
CA SER A 390 -11.83 -2.39 2.46
C SER A 390 -10.75 -1.74 3.34
N ASN A 391 -10.67 -0.40 3.30
CA ASN A 391 -9.74 0.38 4.12
C ASN A 391 -10.05 0.22 5.63
N LEU A 392 -11.34 0.27 6.02
CA LEU A 392 -11.76 0.11 7.42
C LEU A 392 -11.59 -1.32 7.96
N GLY A 393 -11.47 -2.32 7.10
CA GLY A 393 -11.04 -3.67 7.47
C GLY A 393 -9.59 -3.72 7.97
N GLY A 394 -8.83 -2.68 7.65
CA GLY A 394 -7.40 -2.67 7.78
C GLY A 394 -6.82 -2.79 9.19
N PRO A 395 -7.40 -2.15 10.22
CA PRO A 395 -6.96 -2.31 11.60
C PRO A 395 -7.15 -3.71 12.21
N GLY A 396 -8.00 -4.55 11.60
CA GLY A 396 -8.57 -5.72 12.27
C GLY A 396 -7.58 -6.82 12.65
N SER A 397 -6.50 -7.04 11.90
CA SER A 397 -5.48 -8.03 12.25
C SER A 397 -4.09 -7.65 11.72
N PRO A 398 -2.99 -8.22 12.27
CA PRO A 398 -1.65 -8.04 11.73
C PRO A 398 -1.50 -8.42 10.26
N ALA A 399 -2.30 -9.37 9.76
CA ALA A 399 -2.22 -9.89 8.40
C ALA A 399 -2.93 -9.02 7.35
N ALA A 400 -3.70 -8.01 7.77
CA ALA A 400 -4.51 -7.19 6.87
C ALA A 400 -3.68 -6.40 5.83
N GLY A 401 -2.48 -5.95 6.21
CA GLY A 401 -1.64 -5.13 5.35
C GLY A 401 -0.31 -4.74 5.99
N ALA A 402 0.57 -4.13 5.19
CA ALA A 402 1.93 -3.78 5.59
C ALA A 402 1.99 -2.87 6.82
N ARG A 403 1.07 -1.91 6.93
CA ARG A 403 0.98 -0.93 8.03
C ARG A 403 1.00 -1.54 9.44
N ASN A 404 0.21 -2.60 9.68
CA ASN A 404 0.05 -3.18 11.02
C ASN A 404 1.29 -3.93 11.42
N ALA A 405 1.78 -4.76 10.50
CA ALA A 405 3.05 -5.41 10.71
C ALA A 405 4.13 -4.36 10.98
N VAL A 406 4.25 -3.28 10.18
CA VAL A 406 5.38 -2.33 10.31
C VAL A 406 5.39 -1.74 11.71
N MET A 407 4.21 -1.40 12.23
CA MET A 407 4.06 -0.96 13.61
C MET A 407 4.48 -2.04 14.62
N ILE A 408 4.15 -3.31 14.41
CA ILE A 408 4.60 -4.40 15.30
C ILE A 408 6.12 -4.48 15.34
N GLY A 409 6.79 -4.38 14.19
CA GLY A 409 8.26 -4.40 14.11
C GLY A 409 8.89 -3.20 14.80
N ILE A 410 8.26 -2.01 14.71
CA ILE A 410 8.70 -0.83 15.46
C ILE A 410 8.51 -1.05 16.97
N LEU A 411 7.35 -1.55 17.40
CA LEU A 411 7.08 -1.87 18.81
C LEU A 411 8.02 -2.97 19.35
N GLU A 412 8.48 -3.87 18.48
CA GLU A 412 9.49 -4.90 18.78
C GLU A 412 10.83 -4.27 19.18
N GLU A 413 11.23 -3.13 18.59
CA GLU A 413 12.46 -2.41 18.98
C GLU A 413 12.43 -1.92 20.43
N TYR A 414 11.23 -1.72 20.99
CA TYR A 414 11.03 -1.32 22.37
C TYR A 414 10.73 -2.52 23.29
N GLY A 415 10.85 -3.75 22.78
CA GLY A 415 10.54 -4.98 23.51
C GLY A 415 9.04 -5.16 23.80
N ARG A 416 8.17 -4.50 23.02
CA ARG A 416 6.71 -4.47 23.23
C ARG A 416 5.93 -4.88 21.98
N ALA A 417 6.42 -5.80 21.17
CA ALA A 417 5.63 -6.32 20.06
C ALA A 417 4.38 -7.07 20.58
N PRO A 418 3.15 -6.69 20.19
CA PRO A 418 1.97 -7.49 20.51
C PRO A 418 1.98 -8.80 19.72
N SER A 419 1.52 -9.88 20.33
CA SER A 419 1.21 -11.13 19.64
C SER A 419 0.01 -10.94 18.68
N PHE A 420 -0.18 -11.92 17.79
CA PHE A 420 -1.29 -11.89 16.83
C PHE A 420 -2.66 -11.75 17.52
N VAL A 421 -2.87 -12.49 18.62
CA VAL A 421 -4.12 -12.46 19.38
C VAL A 421 -4.30 -11.13 20.10
N GLU A 422 -3.24 -10.58 20.68
CA GLU A 422 -3.31 -9.28 21.35
C GLU A 422 -3.71 -8.20 20.36
N TRP A 423 -3.07 -8.14 19.18
CA TRP A 423 -3.50 -7.21 18.14
C TRP A 423 -4.98 -7.42 17.76
N LEU A 424 -5.42 -8.67 17.59
CA LEU A 424 -6.80 -8.98 17.23
C LEU A 424 -7.79 -8.45 18.29
N ARG A 425 -7.46 -8.58 19.58
CA ARG A 425 -8.27 -8.05 20.69
C ARG A 425 -8.42 -6.54 20.62
N TYR A 426 -7.36 -5.81 20.25
CA TYR A 426 -7.41 -4.35 20.16
C TYR A 426 -7.90 -3.82 18.81
N GLY A 427 -7.77 -4.56 17.72
CA GLY A 427 -8.08 -4.08 16.36
C GLY A 427 -9.38 -4.59 15.76
N LEU A 428 -9.73 -5.86 15.99
CA LEU A 428 -10.90 -6.45 15.35
C LEU A 428 -12.24 -5.80 15.79
N PRO A 429 -12.44 -5.41 17.07
CA PRO A 429 -13.67 -4.72 17.49
C PRO A 429 -13.91 -3.35 16.84
N PHE A 430 -12.87 -2.70 16.31
CA PHE A 430 -13.00 -1.44 15.58
C PHE A 430 -13.73 -1.62 14.24
N VAL A 431 -13.40 -2.70 13.51
CA VAL A 431 -13.82 -2.93 12.12
C VAL A 431 -15.35 -2.94 11.92
N PRO A 432 -16.14 -3.77 12.64
CA PRO A 432 -17.59 -3.82 12.42
C PRO A 432 -18.28 -2.51 12.81
N VAL A 433 -17.82 -1.83 13.86
CA VAL A 433 -18.42 -0.56 14.29
C VAL A 433 -18.16 0.56 13.28
N ALA A 434 -16.92 0.68 12.81
CA ALA A 434 -16.56 1.66 11.78
C ALA A 434 -17.33 1.44 10.47
N THR A 435 -17.50 0.18 10.07
CA THR A 435 -18.17 -0.18 8.82
C THR A 435 -19.69 -0.08 8.89
N LEU A 436 -20.30 -0.34 10.05
CA LEU A 436 -21.72 -0.06 10.28
C LEU A 436 -22.02 1.44 10.22
N LEU A 437 -21.13 2.27 10.79
CA LEU A 437 -21.25 3.72 10.69
C LEU A 437 -21.02 4.24 9.27
N LEU A 438 -20.10 3.64 8.52
CA LEU A 438 -19.99 3.88 7.07
C LEU A 438 -21.30 3.53 6.35
N GLY A 439 -21.90 2.37 6.64
CA GLY A 439 -23.20 1.97 6.09
C GLY A 439 -24.31 2.96 6.41
N ALA A 440 -24.37 3.45 7.65
CA ALA A 440 -25.31 4.47 8.09
C ALA A 440 -25.11 5.81 7.35
N TYR A 441 -23.86 6.27 7.22
CA TYR A 441 -23.52 7.47 6.46
C TYR A 441 -23.96 7.36 5.00
N LEU A 442 -23.64 6.24 4.33
CA LEU A 442 -24.02 6.02 2.94
C LEU A 442 -25.55 5.92 2.78
N ALA A 443 -26.26 5.31 3.73
CA ALA A 443 -27.71 5.25 3.74
C ALA A 443 -28.34 6.66 3.80
N ILE A 444 -27.76 7.57 4.59
CA ILE A 444 -28.22 8.96 4.70
C ILE A 444 -27.85 9.76 3.43
N ALA A 445 -26.58 9.67 3.00
CA ALA A 445 -26.06 10.43 1.86
C ALA A 445 -26.74 10.06 0.54
N PHE A 446 -27.09 8.79 0.36
CA PHE A 446 -27.73 8.25 -0.85
C PHE A 446 -29.16 7.77 -0.59
N ARG A 447 -29.88 8.40 0.36
CA ARG A 447 -31.23 7.97 0.79
C ARG A 447 -32.21 7.69 -0.36
N ARG A 448 -32.21 8.51 -1.41
CA ARG A 448 -33.11 8.35 -2.56
C ARG A 448 -32.81 7.08 -3.36
N THR A 449 -31.52 6.74 -3.51
CA THR A 449 -31.09 5.52 -4.18
C THR A 449 -31.36 4.30 -3.33
N VAL A 450 -31.04 4.35 -2.03
CA VAL A 450 -31.13 3.20 -1.11
C VAL A 450 -32.55 2.67 -0.96
N PHE A 451 -33.54 3.56 -0.84
CA PHE A 451 -34.94 3.16 -0.71
C PHE A 451 -35.66 3.00 -2.07
N GLY A 452 -35.05 3.43 -3.18
CA GLY A 452 -35.66 3.39 -4.51
C GLY A 452 -35.19 2.25 -5.42
N VAL A 453 -34.14 1.50 -5.06
CA VAL A 453 -33.50 0.51 -5.93
C VAL A 453 -33.46 -0.88 -5.29
N ARG A 454 -33.91 -1.88 -6.03
CA ARG A 454 -33.70 -3.30 -5.71
C ARG A 454 -32.39 -3.78 -6.35
N LEU A 455 -31.60 -4.53 -5.59
CA LEU A 455 -30.35 -5.15 -6.06
C LEU A 455 -30.61 -6.62 -6.39
N ASP A 456 -30.39 -7.04 -7.63
CA ASP A 456 -30.30 -8.46 -7.96
C ASP A 456 -28.84 -8.89 -7.99
N ALA A 457 -28.22 -9.07 -6.81
CA ALA A 457 -26.87 -9.64 -6.76
C ALA A 457 -26.85 -11.12 -7.17
N ALA A 458 -28.00 -11.80 -7.13
CA ALA A 458 -28.08 -13.21 -7.47
C ALA A 458 -27.84 -13.46 -8.97
N SER A 459 -28.18 -12.53 -9.88
CA SER A 459 -27.83 -12.67 -11.30
C SER A 459 -26.32 -12.57 -11.57
N ALA A 460 -25.62 -11.65 -10.90
CA ALA A 460 -24.17 -11.53 -11.00
C ALA A 460 -23.46 -12.79 -10.47
N ILE A 461 -23.97 -13.36 -9.37
CA ILE A 461 -23.46 -14.61 -8.79
C ILE A 461 -23.76 -15.79 -9.69
N ARG A 462 -24.97 -15.92 -10.25
CA ARG A 462 -25.31 -17.02 -11.18
C ARG A 462 -24.37 -17.05 -12.38
N ARG A 463 -24.07 -15.91 -13.01
CA ARG A 463 -23.14 -15.83 -14.14
C ARG A 463 -21.72 -16.29 -13.77
N THR A 464 -21.23 -15.85 -12.62
CA THR A 464 -19.86 -16.18 -12.15
C THR A 464 -19.77 -17.63 -11.62
N ALA A 465 -20.79 -18.09 -10.91
CA ALA A 465 -20.85 -19.44 -10.35
C ALA A 465 -20.90 -20.52 -11.43
N VAL A 466 -21.58 -20.27 -12.55
CA VAL A 466 -21.59 -21.17 -13.72
C VAL A 466 -20.18 -21.37 -14.28
N THR A 467 -19.34 -20.32 -14.29
CA THR A 467 -17.97 -20.41 -14.80
C THR A 467 -16.99 -21.09 -13.82
N MET A 468 -17.24 -21.02 -12.51
CA MET A 468 -16.29 -21.55 -11.49
C MET A 468 -16.54 -22.99 -11.08
N GLY A 469 -17.79 -23.47 -11.07
CA GLY A 469 -18.11 -24.83 -10.62
C GLY A 469 -17.81 -25.10 -9.13
N SER A 470 -17.69 -26.39 -8.77
CA SER A 470 -17.43 -26.84 -7.39
C SER A 470 -15.99 -26.56 -6.94
N ALA A 471 -15.77 -26.50 -5.62
CA ALA A 471 -14.45 -26.15 -5.07
C ALA A 471 -13.39 -27.20 -5.41
N ASN A 472 -12.35 -26.78 -6.14
CA ASN A 472 -11.24 -27.66 -6.51
C ASN A 472 -10.43 -28.10 -5.28
N ARG A 473 -9.64 -29.17 -5.41
CA ARG A 473 -8.70 -29.66 -4.39
C ARG A 473 -7.77 -28.54 -3.90
N ASP A 474 -7.17 -27.79 -4.82
CA ASP A 474 -6.25 -26.69 -4.49
C ASP A 474 -6.93 -25.60 -3.63
N GLU A 475 -8.18 -25.25 -3.94
CA GLU A 475 -8.95 -24.26 -3.17
C GLU A 475 -9.22 -24.75 -1.75
N ARG A 476 -9.65 -26.02 -1.60
CA ARG A 476 -9.96 -26.62 -0.29
C ARG A 476 -8.72 -26.76 0.57
N LEU A 477 -7.60 -27.22 -0.01
CA LEU A 477 -6.33 -27.35 0.71
C LEU A 477 -5.79 -25.98 1.12
N THR A 478 -5.88 -24.97 0.25
CA THR A 478 -5.47 -23.59 0.60
C THR A 478 -6.29 -23.05 1.75
N GLY A 479 -7.62 -23.19 1.71
CA GLY A 479 -8.49 -22.76 2.81
C GLY A 479 -8.21 -23.49 4.12
N LEU A 480 -7.98 -24.81 4.06
CA LEU A 480 -7.66 -25.63 5.23
C LEU A 480 -6.33 -25.23 5.87
N VAL A 481 -5.26 -25.08 5.06
CA VAL A 481 -3.95 -24.67 5.58
C VAL A 481 -4.01 -23.23 6.11
N PHE A 482 -4.68 -22.32 5.40
CA PHE A 482 -4.84 -20.94 5.86
C PHE A 482 -5.57 -20.87 7.20
N GLY A 483 -6.68 -21.61 7.37
CA GLY A 483 -7.37 -21.76 8.64
C GLY A 483 -6.47 -22.36 9.74
N GLY A 484 -5.67 -23.38 9.40
CA GLY A 484 -4.68 -23.97 10.30
C GLY A 484 -3.61 -22.98 10.78
N VAL A 485 -3.11 -22.10 9.89
CA VAL A 485 -2.15 -21.04 10.24
C VAL A 485 -2.79 -20.04 11.20
N ILE A 486 -4.03 -19.63 10.97
CA ILE A 486 -4.76 -18.73 11.89
C ILE A 486 -4.90 -19.37 13.27
N LEU A 487 -5.26 -20.67 13.33
CA LEU A 487 -5.34 -21.40 14.59
C LEU A 487 -3.98 -21.48 15.30
N LEU A 488 -2.88 -21.67 14.57
CA LEU A 488 -1.54 -21.66 15.14
C LEU A 488 -1.13 -20.28 15.67
N TRP A 489 -1.47 -19.19 14.99
CA TRP A 489 -1.26 -17.85 15.54
C TRP A 489 -2.04 -17.63 16.83
N ILE A 490 -3.26 -18.17 16.92
CA ILE A 490 -4.09 -18.05 18.12
C ILE A 490 -3.54 -18.89 19.29
N ALA A 491 -3.19 -20.15 19.03
CA ALA A 491 -2.83 -21.10 20.08
C ALA A 491 -1.33 -21.05 20.46
N ALA A 492 -0.44 -20.73 19.53
CA ALA A 492 1.00 -20.86 19.69
C ALA A 492 1.80 -19.62 19.26
N GLY A 493 1.14 -18.52 18.86
CA GLY A 493 1.80 -17.31 18.36
C GLY A 493 2.77 -16.65 19.37
N SER A 494 2.50 -16.76 20.67
CA SER A 494 3.40 -16.23 21.70
C SER A 494 4.74 -16.97 21.79
N ARG A 495 4.78 -18.27 21.45
CA ARG A 495 6.00 -19.10 21.47
C ARG A 495 6.72 -19.11 20.13
N MET A 496 5.96 -19.16 19.04
CA MET A 496 6.50 -19.37 17.69
C MET A 496 6.73 -18.07 16.92
N GLY A 497 6.40 -16.92 17.50
CA GLY A 497 6.33 -15.66 16.78
C GLY A 497 5.20 -15.65 15.74
N MET A 498 5.16 -14.59 14.94
CA MET A 498 4.22 -14.46 13.83
C MET A 498 4.76 -15.11 12.56
N GLY A 499 6.08 -15.12 12.35
CA GLY A 499 6.73 -15.71 11.18
C GLY A 499 6.67 -17.24 11.17
N GLY A 500 6.82 -17.89 12.33
CA GLY A 500 6.84 -19.36 12.43
C GLY A 500 5.62 -20.05 11.82
N PRO A 501 4.39 -19.77 12.29
CA PRO A 501 3.17 -20.41 11.79
C PRO A 501 2.96 -20.26 10.28
N ILE A 502 3.24 -19.08 9.71
CA ILE A 502 3.04 -18.85 8.28
C ILE A 502 4.07 -19.57 7.43
N LEU A 503 5.33 -19.66 7.88
CA LEU A 503 6.35 -20.47 7.20
C LEU A 503 5.95 -21.95 7.16
N LEU A 504 5.43 -22.49 8.28
CA LEU A 504 4.90 -23.86 8.31
C LEU A 504 3.74 -24.03 7.32
N GLY A 505 2.84 -23.04 7.24
CA GLY A 505 1.76 -23.03 6.25
C GLY A 505 2.26 -23.07 4.81
N LEU A 506 3.29 -22.29 4.48
CA LEU A 506 3.89 -22.30 3.14
C LEU A 506 4.56 -23.64 2.82
N VAL A 507 5.31 -24.20 3.77
CA VAL A 507 5.93 -25.53 3.62
C VAL A 507 4.84 -26.60 3.41
N ALA A 508 3.78 -26.57 4.22
CA ALA A 508 2.66 -27.50 4.08
C ALA A 508 1.99 -27.37 2.70
N LEU A 509 1.73 -26.16 2.21
CA LEU A 509 1.17 -25.96 0.86
C LEU A 509 2.11 -26.44 -0.24
N ASN A 510 3.43 -26.32 -0.06
CA ASN A 510 4.40 -26.82 -1.01
C ASN A 510 4.44 -28.35 -1.03
N LEU A 511 4.45 -29.01 0.15
CA LEU A 511 4.37 -30.46 0.27
C LEU A 511 3.07 -31.03 -0.32
N LEU A 512 1.97 -30.29 -0.18
CA LEU A 512 0.68 -30.61 -0.79
C LEU A 512 0.61 -30.29 -2.30
N GLN A 513 1.72 -29.83 -2.90
CA GLN A 513 1.86 -29.46 -4.31
C GLN A 513 0.97 -28.29 -4.77
N VAL A 514 0.49 -27.47 -3.83
CA VAL A 514 -0.32 -26.28 -4.10
C VAL A 514 0.56 -25.04 -4.27
N LEU A 515 1.57 -24.83 -3.43
CA LEU A 515 2.51 -23.71 -3.56
C LEU A 515 3.69 -24.10 -4.46
N LYS A 516 3.94 -23.32 -5.53
CA LYS A 516 5.13 -23.48 -6.39
C LYS A 516 6.12 -22.35 -6.12
N TRP A 517 7.42 -22.60 -6.28
CA TRP A 517 8.46 -21.57 -6.09
C TRP A 517 8.25 -20.34 -7.00
N ARG A 518 7.73 -20.55 -8.21
CA ARG A 518 7.37 -19.47 -9.14
C ARG A 518 6.34 -18.49 -8.55
N ASP A 519 5.48 -18.95 -7.65
CA ASP A 519 4.53 -18.10 -6.95
C ASP A 519 5.24 -17.20 -5.93
N VAL A 520 6.25 -17.74 -5.23
CA VAL A 520 7.10 -17.00 -4.28
C VAL A 520 7.92 -15.92 -4.98
N ILE A 521 8.46 -16.18 -6.17
CA ILE A 521 9.22 -15.18 -6.94
C ILE A 521 8.32 -13.98 -7.33
N ARG A 522 7.02 -14.20 -7.49
CA ARG A 522 6.05 -13.20 -7.96
C ARG A 522 5.39 -12.39 -6.84
N ILE A 523 5.83 -12.53 -5.59
CA ILE A 523 5.33 -11.70 -4.50
C ILE A 523 5.88 -10.26 -4.65
N PRO A 524 5.18 -9.25 -4.11
CA PRO A 524 5.66 -7.88 -4.14
C PRO A 524 6.81 -7.67 -3.13
N TRP A 525 8.04 -8.02 -3.54
CA TRP A 525 9.25 -7.93 -2.71
C TRP A 525 9.54 -6.51 -2.21
N GLU A 526 9.12 -5.49 -2.93
CA GLU A 526 9.20 -4.09 -2.51
C GLU A 526 8.54 -3.83 -1.15
N VAL A 527 7.45 -4.53 -0.83
CA VAL A 527 6.75 -4.43 0.46
C VAL A 527 7.55 -5.11 1.57
N VAL A 528 8.18 -6.25 1.27
CA VAL A 528 9.08 -6.94 2.21
C VAL A 528 10.29 -6.07 2.53
N PHE A 529 10.90 -5.44 1.52
CA PHE A 529 12.03 -4.54 1.72
C PHE A 529 11.64 -3.26 2.43
N LEU A 530 10.49 -2.64 2.10
CA LEU A 530 9.95 -1.50 2.85
C LEU A 530 9.93 -1.80 4.35
N TYR A 531 9.41 -2.97 4.69
CA TYR A 531 9.31 -3.43 6.07
C TYR A 531 10.67 -3.54 6.74
N ALA A 532 11.59 -4.22 6.07
CA ALA A 532 12.95 -4.44 6.54
C ALA A 532 13.69 -3.10 6.75
N GLY A 533 13.52 -2.14 5.83
CA GLY A 533 14.05 -0.78 5.96
C GLY A 533 13.44 0.00 7.12
N ALA A 534 12.13 -0.09 7.33
CA ALA A 534 11.45 0.57 8.44
C ALA A 534 11.93 0.03 9.80
N SER A 535 12.06 -1.29 9.95
CA SER A 535 12.64 -1.89 11.15
C SER A 535 14.09 -1.48 11.35
N ALA A 536 14.89 -1.42 10.28
CA ALA A 536 16.27 -0.95 10.38
C ALA A 536 16.40 0.51 10.83
N ILE A 537 15.50 1.40 10.36
CA ILE A 537 15.40 2.78 10.87
C ILE A 537 15.01 2.77 12.35
N GLY A 538 13.98 2.02 12.73
CA GLY A 538 13.51 1.89 14.10
C GLY A 538 14.64 1.44 15.04
N LYS A 539 15.32 0.34 14.70
CA LYS A 539 16.46 -0.18 15.47
C LYS A 539 17.59 0.83 15.56
N GLY A 540 17.95 1.49 14.45
CA GLY A 540 19.03 2.47 14.45
C GLY A 540 18.71 3.71 15.30
N LEU A 541 17.48 4.21 15.24
CA LEU A 541 17.03 5.33 16.07
C LEU A 541 16.96 4.96 17.55
N ALA A 542 16.46 3.77 17.85
CA ALA A 542 16.39 3.23 19.21
C ALA A 542 17.79 3.08 19.81
N ALA A 543 18.72 2.43 19.10
CA ALA A 543 20.08 2.18 19.57
C ALA A 543 20.90 3.47 19.72
N THR A 544 20.83 4.41 18.77
CA THR A 544 21.64 5.64 18.82
C THR A 544 21.13 6.67 19.84
N GLY A 545 19.94 6.49 20.40
CA GLY A 545 19.25 7.50 21.22
C GLY A 545 18.60 8.63 20.41
N GLY A 546 18.67 8.59 19.07
CA GLY A 546 17.98 9.54 18.19
C GLY A 546 16.46 9.50 18.33
N ALA A 547 15.89 8.32 18.63
CA ALA A 547 14.47 8.16 18.94
C ALA A 547 14.05 9.00 20.16
N LEU A 548 14.83 8.94 21.24
CA LEU A 548 14.55 9.67 22.48
C LEU A 548 14.66 11.17 22.25
N TYR A 549 15.69 11.61 21.52
CA TYR A 549 15.85 13.03 21.17
C TYR A 549 14.67 13.59 20.37
N LEU A 550 14.18 12.85 19.37
CA LEU A 550 12.99 13.24 18.61
C LEU A 550 11.75 13.31 19.51
N ALA A 551 11.59 12.33 20.39
CA ALA A 551 10.48 12.26 21.32
C ALA A 551 10.48 13.45 22.29
N GLU A 552 11.58 13.73 22.97
CA GLU A 552 11.68 14.87 23.90
C GLU A 552 11.50 16.21 23.19
N SER A 553 12.08 16.36 22.00
CA SER A 553 11.93 17.59 21.21
C SER A 553 10.47 17.83 20.80
N ALA A 554 9.75 16.77 20.40
CA ALA A 554 8.35 16.88 20.03
C ALA A 554 7.44 17.11 21.25
N VAL A 555 7.66 16.36 22.34
CA VAL A 555 6.90 16.47 23.59
C VAL A 555 7.09 17.85 24.23
N GLY A 556 8.31 18.40 24.22
CA GLY A 556 8.61 19.73 24.76
C GLY A 556 7.93 20.89 24.01
N LEU A 557 7.48 20.68 22.77
CA LEU A 557 6.71 21.65 21.99
C LEU A 557 5.19 21.55 22.23
N MET A 558 4.73 20.45 22.85
CA MET A 558 3.31 20.19 23.04
C MET A 558 2.82 20.72 24.40
N PRO A 559 1.60 21.28 24.48
CA PRO A 559 1.01 21.63 25.77
C PRO A 559 0.73 20.37 26.60
N GLU A 560 0.91 20.44 27.92
CA GLU A 560 0.76 19.30 28.83
C GLU A 560 -0.61 18.61 28.74
N THR A 561 -1.67 19.35 28.41
CA THR A 561 -3.03 18.83 28.23
C THR A 561 -3.11 17.78 27.12
N TRP A 562 -2.25 17.86 26.12
CA TRP A 562 -2.19 16.92 25.00
C TRP A 562 -1.33 15.69 25.28
N LEU A 563 -0.52 15.72 26.35
CA LEU A 563 0.34 14.62 26.75
C LEU A 563 -0.37 13.64 27.70
N GLN A 564 -1.52 14.03 28.26
CA GLN A 564 -2.28 13.21 29.21
C GLN A 564 -3.38 12.38 28.51
N GLY A 565 -3.73 11.24 29.11
CA GLY A 565 -4.86 10.40 28.68
C GLY A 565 -4.75 9.97 27.20
N ALA A 566 -5.80 10.23 26.42
CA ALA A 566 -5.85 9.88 25.00
C ALA A 566 -5.21 10.92 24.05
N GLY A 567 -4.63 12.01 24.57
CA GLY A 567 -4.14 13.13 23.76
C GLY A 567 -3.01 12.75 22.80
N LEU A 568 -1.96 12.09 23.29
CA LEU A 568 -0.81 11.69 22.47
C LEU A 568 -1.18 10.64 21.40
N PRO A 569 -1.92 9.55 21.71
CA PRO A 569 -2.43 8.62 20.72
C PRO A 569 -3.29 9.30 19.64
N LEU A 570 -4.11 10.29 20.02
CA LEU A 570 -4.93 11.05 19.09
C LEU A 570 -4.08 11.89 18.14
N ILE A 571 -3.05 12.58 18.63
CA ILE A 571 -2.12 13.35 17.79
C ILE A 571 -1.39 12.43 16.81
N ALA A 572 -0.88 11.30 17.30
CA ALA A 572 -0.21 10.31 16.47
C ALA A 572 -1.14 9.74 15.39
N ALA A 573 -2.39 9.45 15.75
CA ALA A 573 -3.42 9.06 14.80
C ALA A 573 -3.71 10.16 13.77
N LEU A 574 -3.87 11.42 14.18
CA LEU A 574 -4.14 12.54 13.28
C LEU A 574 -3.00 12.74 12.27
N LEU A 575 -1.75 12.71 12.75
CA LEU A 575 -0.57 12.79 11.90
C LEU A 575 -0.55 11.65 10.87
N SER A 576 -0.81 10.41 11.31
CA SER A 576 -0.84 9.24 10.43
C SER A 576 -2.00 9.30 9.42
N GLY A 577 -3.22 9.64 9.87
CA GLY A 577 -4.41 9.70 9.04
C GLY A 577 -4.34 10.77 7.95
N VAL A 578 -3.79 11.95 8.26
CA VAL A 578 -3.59 12.98 7.23
C VAL A 578 -2.53 12.52 6.23
N THR A 579 -1.41 12.02 6.73
CA THR A 579 -0.25 11.59 5.92
C THR A 579 -0.60 10.47 4.94
N THR A 580 -1.39 9.46 5.34
CA THR A 580 -1.79 8.32 4.49
C THR A 580 -2.65 8.70 3.29
N ASN A 581 -3.24 9.90 3.27
CA ASN A 581 -3.96 10.36 2.08
C ASN A 581 -3.00 10.79 0.95
N PHE A 582 -1.73 11.06 1.27
CA PHE A 582 -0.71 11.51 0.32
C PHE A 582 0.36 10.45 0.02
N MET A 583 0.48 9.41 0.84
CA MET A 583 1.42 8.31 0.67
C MET A 583 0.78 6.97 1.03
N SER A 584 1.35 5.84 0.59
CA SER A 584 0.83 4.52 0.96
C SER A 584 0.81 4.31 2.47
N ASP A 585 -0.15 3.53 2.95
CA ASP A 585 -0.35 3.18 4.36
C ASP A 585 0.91 2.61 5.06
N GLY A 586 1.59 1.64 4.44
CA GLY A 586 2.82 1.05 4.97
C GLY A 586 3.95 2.08 5.09
N ALA A 587 4.12 2.94 4.08
CA ALA A 587 5.10 4.03 4.11
C ALA A 587 4.77 5.07 5.18
N THR A 588 3.48 5.36 5.40
CA THR A 588 3.03 6.27 6.46
C THR A 588 3.48 5.77 7.82
N VAL A 589 3.22 4.50 8.14
CA VAL A 589 3.63 3.93 9.42
C VAL A 589 5.16 3.84 9.52
N ALA A 590 5.86 3.52 8.44
CA ALA A 590 7.32 3.49 8.41
C ALA A 590 7.95 4.87 8.67
N ALA A 591 7.30 5.96 8.25
CA ALA A 591 7.75 7.32 8.49
C ALA A 591 7.33 7.88 9.85
N VAL A 592 6.07 7.66 10.25
CA VAL A 592 5.47 8.27 11.45
C VAL A 592 5.74 7.44 12.71
N GLY A 593 5.69 6.11 12.61
CA GLY A 593 5.82 5.20 13.75
C GLY A 593 7.13 5.35 14.54
N PRO A 594 8.31 5.43 13.90
CA PRO A 594 9.57 5.63 14.62
C PRO A 594 9.68 6.97 15.36
N ILE A 595 8.79 7.91 15.06
CA ILE A 595 8.69 9.21 15.75
C ILE A 595 7.69 9.11 16.91
N THR A 596 6.50 8.57 16.64
CA THR A 596 5.39 8.60 17.62
C THR A 596 5.54 7.57 18.74
N VAL A 597 6.03 6.36 18.45
CA VAL A 597 6.19 5.31 19.47
C VAL A 597 7.12 5.73 20.62
N PRO A 598 8.34 6.27 20.38
CA PRO A 598 9.20 6.70 21.49
C PRO A 598 8.63 7.86 22.32
N MET A 599 7.74 8.69 21.77
CA MET A 599 7.03 9.72 22.54
C MET A 599 6.19 9.14 23.68
N ALA A 600 5.74 7.88 23.57
CA ALA A 600 4.99 7.23 24.64
C ALA A 600 5.82 7.14 25.93
N GLY A 601 7.12 6.83 25.84
CA GLY A 601 8.02 6.78 27.00
C GLY A 601 8.17 8.16 27.65
N ALA A 602 8.42 9.19 26.84
CA ALA A 602 8.57 10.57 27.31
C ALA A 602 7.29 11.15 27.95
N ALA A 603 6.11 10.74 27.47
CA ALA A 603 4.82 11.16 28.01
C ALA A 603 4.24 10.22 29.08
N ALA A 604 5.03 9.25 29.57
CA ALA A 604 4.59 8.23 30.53
C ALA A 604 3.30 7.47 30.10
N GLN A 605 3.16 7.22 28.80
CA GLN A 605 2.05 6.50 28.20
C GLN A 605 2.46 5.11 27.71
N HIS A 606 1.47 4.23 27.53
CA HIS A 606 1.74 2.89 27.00
C HIS A 606 2.05 2.93 25.49
N PRO A 607 3.18 2.33 25.01
CA PRO A 607 3.56 2.36 23.59
C PRO A 607 2.50 1.78 22.65
N TRP A 608 1.72 0.79 23.08
CA TRP A 608 0.64 0.22 22.25
C TRP A 608 -0.46 1.25 21.96
N ALA A 609 -0.78 2.14 22.89
CA ALA A 609 -1.82 3.15 22.66
C ALA A 609 -1.44 4.03 21.48
N VAL A 610 -0.19 4.51 21.44
CA VAL A 610 0.33 5.37 20.38
C VAL A 610 0.58 4.58 19.08
N GLY A 611 1.15 3.38 19.20
CA GLY A 611 1.47 2.53 18.06
C GLY A 611 0.23 2.05 17.31
N LEU A 612 -0.74 1.47 18.03
CA LEU A 612 -2.01 1.03 17.44
C LEU A 612 -2.78 2.21 16.84
N ALA A 613 -2.80 3.36 17.51
CA ALA A 613 -3.45 4.56 16.99
C ALA A 613 -2.83 5.03 15.67
N THR A 614 -1.50 5.05 15.60
CA THR A 614 -0.74 5.38 14.39
C THR A 614 -1.05 4.40 13.27
N ALA A 615 -1.03 3.08 13.55
CA ALA A 615 -1.32 2.05 12.57
C ALA A 615 -2.77 2.09 12.08
N PHE A 616 -3.74 2.26 12.98
CA PHE A 616 -5.15 2.24 12.62
C PHE A 616 -5.50 3.43 11.75
N ALA A 617 -5.05 4.63 12.13
CA ALA A 617 -5.30 5.84 11.37
C ALA A 617 -4.62 5.86 10.00
N SER A 618 -3.52 5.11 9.82
CA SER A 618 -2.91 4.94 8.48
C SER A 618 -3.85 4.22 7.50
N SER A 619 -4.93 3.60 7.97
CA SER A 619 -5.96 3.00 7.12
C SER A 619 -6.98 4.04 6.61
N PHE A 620 -6.97 5.28 7.10
CA PHE A 620 -7.98 6.30 6.80
C PHE A 620 -7.72 7.07 5.50
N ALA A 621 -7.17 6.40 4.50
CA ALA A 621 -6.93 6.94 3.17
C ALA A 621 -8.22 7.00 2.34
N HIS A 622 -9.19 7.81 2.77
CA HIS A 622 -10.52 7.88 2.17
C HIS A 622 -10.69 9.04 1.17
N MET A 623 -9.89 10.10 1.29
CA MET A 623 -10.15 11.37 0.58
C MET A 623 -9.61 11.41 -0.85
N LEU A 624 -8.48 10.72 -1.10
CA LEU A 624 -7.76 10.78 -2.36
C LEU A 624 -7.68 9.40 -3.04
N ILE A 625 -7.79 9.40 -4.37
CA ILE A 625 -7.71 8.18 -5.20
C ILE A 625 -6.33 7.52 -5.06
N ILE A 626 -5.28 8.33 -4.91
CA ILE A 626 -3.90 7.85 -4.80
C ILE A 626 -3.56 7.26 -3.42
N GLY A 627 -4.43 7.44 -2.40
CA GLY A 627 -4.14 7.03 -1.03
C GLY A 627 -3.98 5.52 -0.86
N THR A 628 -4.75 4.70 -1.59
CA THR A 628 -4.58 3.24 -1.59
C THR A 628 -4.69 2.65 -3.00
N PRO A 629 -4.03 1.51 -3.28
CA PRO A 629 -4.23 0.76 -4.52
C PRO A 629 -5.71 0.39 -4.74
N SER A 630 -6.43 0.08 -3.66
CA SER A 630 -7.86 -0.23 -3.68
C SER A 630 -8.70 0.93 -4.25
N ASN A 631 -8.46 2.16 -3.78
CA ASN A 631 -9.13 3.35 -4.30
C ASN A 631 -8.84 3.57 -5.79
N ALA A 632 -7.56 3.44 -6.18
CA ALA A 632 -7.13 3.61 -7.56
C ALA A 632 -7.73 2.56 -8.51
N MET A 633 -7.81 1.29 -8.08
CA MET A 633 -8.41 0.21 -8.85
C MET A 633 -9.90 0.41 -9.08
N VAL A 634 -10.65 0.77 -8.03
CA VAL A 634 -12.09 1.05 -8.17
C VAL A 634 -12.33 2.23 -9.09
N TYR A 635 -11.59 3.33 -8.91
CA TYR A 635 -11.68 4.48 -9.80
C TYR A 635 -11.40 4.12 -11.26
N ALA A 636 -10.40 3.27 -11.52
CA ALA A 636 -10.05 2.80 -12.86
C ALA A 636 -11.15 1.94 -13.50
N MET A 637 -11.81 1.08 -12.71
CA MET A 637 -12.88 0.19 -13.17
C MET A 637 -14.23 0.89 -13.37
N CYS A 638 -14.50 1.99 -12.65
CA CYS A 638 -15.75 2.75 -12.77
C CYS A 638 -15.78 3.64 -14.02
N ARG A 639 -15.68 3.03 -15.21
CA ARG A 639 -15.81 3.70 -16.52
C ARG A 639 -17.09 3.31 -17.22
N ASP A 640 -17.63 4.27 -17.95
CA ASP A 640 -18.71 4.03 -18.89
C ASP A 640 -18.21 3.11 -20.03
N PRO A 641 -18.88 1.97 -20.31
CA PRO A 641 -18.46 1.06 -21.37
C PRO A 641 -18.53 1.66 -22.78
N VAL A 642 -19.39 2.66 -23.00
CA VAL A 642 -19.66 3.28 -24.30
C VAL A 642 -18.85 4.56 -24.47
N THR A 643 -18.87 5.44 -23.45
CA THR A 643 -18.19 6.75 -23.54
C THR A 643 -16.77 6.75 -22.97
N GLY A 644 -16.37 5.70 -22.25
CA GLY A 644 -15.07 5.62 -21.58
C GLY A 644 -14.87 6.60 -20.41
N ARG A 645 -15.87 7.44 -20.11
CA ARG A 645 -15.80 8.47 -19.05
C ARG A 645 -15.85 7.83 -17.68
N HIS A 646 -15.09 8.39 -16.74
CA HIS A 646 -15.16 7.97 -15.34
C HIS A 646 -16.50 8.37 -14.72
N LEU A 647 -17.23 7.38 -14.19
CA LEU A 647 -18.53 7.56 -13.57
C LEU A 647 -18.41 7.98 -12.10
N VAL A 648 -17.31 7.60 -11.45
CA VAL A 648 -16.92 8.11 -10.14
C VAL A 648 -15.87 9.18 -10.35
N SER A 649 -16.04 10.35 -9.74
CA SER A 649 -15.11 11.47 -9.87
C SER A 649 -14.24 11.63 -8.62
N GLN A 650 -13.11 12.32 -8.75
CA GLN A 650 -12.28 12.69 -7.60
C GLN A 650 -13.04 13.56 -6.58
N ARG A 651 -14.04 14.34 -7.03
CA ARG A 651 -14.90 15.13 -6.13
C ARG A 651 -15.77 14.23 -5.25
N ASP A 652 -16.18 13.07 -5.75
CA ASP A 652 -16.98 12.11 -4.98
C ASP A 652 -16.11 11.49 -3.87
N PHE A 653 -14.87 11.11 -4.19
CA PHE A 653 -13.87 10.67 -3.20
C PHE A 653 -13.60 11.75 -2.15
N LEU A 654 -13.37 13.00 -2.54
CA LEU A 654 -13.09 14.07 -1.59
C LEU A 654 -14.28 14.35 -0.67
N ARG A 655 -15.50 14.47 -1.23
CA ARG A 655 -16.71 14.82 -0.48
C ARG A 655 -17.09 13.73 0.51
N HIS A 656 -17.21 12.48 0.04
CA HIS A 656 -17.64 11.37 0.88
C HIS A 656 -16.49 10.84 1.73
N GLY A 657 -15.28 10.83 1.19
CA GLY A 657 -14.08 10.43 1.89
C GLY A 657 -13.73 11.34 3.05
N ALA A 658 -13.90 12.66 2.93
CA ALA A 658 -13.69 13.58 4.07
C ALA A 658 -14.68 13.32 5.21
N ALA A 659 -15.95 13.02 4.89
CA ALA A 659 -16.94 12.66 5.91
C ALA A 659 -16.59 11.34 6.60
N VAL A 660 -16.21 10.31 5.82
CA VAL A 660 -15.80 9.00 6.36
C VAL A 660 -14.48 9.10 7.13
N PHE A 661 -13.56 9.97 6.71
CA PHE A 661 -12.33 10.26 7.44
C PHE A 661 -12.62 10.77 8.85
N VAL A 662 -13.46 11.81 8.98
CA VAL A 662 -13.89 12.33 10.28
C VAL A 662 -14.60 11.25 11.10
N LEU A 663 -15.50 10.48 10.47
CA LEU A 663 -16.21 9.39 11.14
C LEU A 663 -15.26 8.31 11.66
N SER A 664 -14.21 7.98 10.91
CA SER A 664 -13.19 7.01 11.30
C SER A 664 -12.42 7.48 12.53
N PHE A 665 -12.10 8.78 12.61
CA PHE A 665 -11.53 9.39 13.81
C PHE A 665 -12.49 9.39 14.99
N VAL A 666 -13.79 9.64 14.78
CA VAL A 666 -14.81 9.55 15.83
C VAL A 666 -14.85 8.13 16.42
N VAL A 667 -14.80 7.10 15.58
CA VAL A 667 -14.77 5.70 16.06
C VAL A 667 -13.44 5.37 16.75
N LEU A 668 -12.32 5.80 16.18
CA LEU A 668 -11.01 5.57 16.78
C LEU A 668 -10.89 6.27 18.15
N TRP A 669 -11.45 7.47 18.28
CA TRP A 669 -11.37 8.21 19.53
C TRP A 669 -12.40 7.72 20.55
N PHE A 670 -13.69 7.86 20.25
CA PHE A 670 -14.75 7.63 21.24
C PHE A 670 -15.01 6.15 21.50
N TRP A 671 -15.13 5.34 20.44
CA TRP A 671 -15.37 3.91 20.61
C TRP A 671 -14.11 3.18 21.04
N THR A 672 -12.95 3.54 20.47
CA THR A 672 -11.74 2.73 20.64
C THR A 672 -10.89 3.19 21.81
N MET A 673 -10.30 4.38 21.72
CA MET A 673 -9.36 4.89 22.73
C MET A 673 -10.00 5.15 24.10
N THR A 674 -11.18 5.78 24.13
CA THR A 674 -11.82 6.19 25.41
C THR A 674 -12.76 5.16 25.99
N THR A 675 -13.16 4.15 25.22
CA THR A 675 -14.11 3.13 25.69
C THR A 675 -13.42 1.79 25.85
N TYR A 676 -13.33 0.96 24.80
CA TYR A 676 -12.92 -0.43 25.03
C TYR A 676 -11.42 -0.62 25.29
N TRP A 677 -10.53 0.28 24.82
CA TRP A 677 -9.11 0.21 25.23
C TRP A 677 -8.94 0.50 26.73
N GLN A 678 -9.75 1.41 27.29
CA GLN A 678 -9.75 1.65 28.74
C GLN A 678 -10.33 0.45 29.51
N TRP A 679 -11.36 -0.20 28.96
CA TRP A 679 -11.96 -1.39 29.58
C TRP A 679 -11.03 -2.60 29.56
N LEU A 680 -10.31 -2.83 28.45
CA LEU A 680 -9.33 -3.91 28.35
C LEU A 680 -8.07 -3.62 29.18
N GLY A 681 -7.71 -2.33 29.31
CA GLY A 681 -6.40 -1.91 29.76
C GLY A 681 -5.31 -2.30 28.76
N PHE A 682 -4.09 -1.80 28.99
CA PHE A 682 -2.89 -2.32 28.33
C PHE A 682 -2.12 -3.22 29.31
N PRO A 683 -1.39 -4.24 28.82
CA PRO A 683 -0.58 -5.09 29.68
C PRO A 683 0.40 -4.25 30.53
N ALA A 684 0.69 -4.72 31.75
CA ALA A 684 1.61 -4.04 32.65
C ALA A 684 3.00 -3.87 32.00
N SER A 685 3.59 -2.70 32.23
CA SER A 685 4.85 -2.25 31.61
C SER A 685 6.10 -2.86 32.23
#